data_AF-A0A167C0W5-F1
#
_entry.id   AF-A0A167C0W5-F1
#
_cell.length_a   1.000
_cell.length_b   1.000
_cell.length_c   1.000
_cell.angle_alpha   90.00
_cell.angle_beta   90.00
_cell.angle_gamma   90.00
#
_symmetry.space_group_name_H-M   'P 1'
#
loop_
_entity.id
_entity.type
_entity.pdbx_description
1 polymer ?
#
loop_
_entity_poly.entity_id
_entity_poly.type
_entity_poly.pdbx_seq_one_letter_code
_entity_poly.pdbx_strand_id
1 'polypeptide(L)'
;MPSEESKAVEPIVDKGKQIDQGASESEEDDEPAGAPAGTPTKNKKKKSKRKKAKQLLTGKSEEQKQADNVKKAIGGLTPQQMKELVSLNPGLMQELAAASGSSNPSADQVAGLLKNLNLADIMTGLAASGKNAKDMGAYKFWQTQPVPRFGEEGGKVEEGPLKMQKVEDIDQEPQPLVAGFEWVTMDLADDEDMKEVYELLNGHYVEDDEAMFRFNYIPEVLRWAMMAPGWQRKYHIGVRASQSRKLVAFISAVPVNIRVRDRTFRSSEVNFLCVHKKLRGKRLAPVLIKEVTRISNLDGVWQGLYTAGIVLPRPVSTCRYYHRALNWTKLHACGFSPLPNGSKPEYQVRKYALPEATSTKGLREMQDKDVGAVVRLLTRYLARFDMAPQFTEEEARHWFLPKKDGRQVIWSYVVEDNGAVTDFFSFFCVESSIIKNNEVNDVLRVAYLFYYATEAGLSEPRDRAALKTRLNALVNDALVLAKKARLDVFNALSLMDNGLFLGQQKFGGGDGQLHYYLFNYRANHISGGVDAKNQLDEDHLSGIGLVMPTHAFPSAEETTQHPAYPSAIWKLQPHSSGHLRVAKERGRGGPFNLYWEVHGDGPTKLVLIMGLAGTLTSWQIQTHHFGHLHGNEYSVLVLDNRGIGRSDKPLGRYTTSAMARDVLETADHIGWTEERQLNIMAISLGGMVAQELACLAPRRIQSLSLLCTSASVQTWGGNTTMRDCIALFRPKSDDEAIRDTAARLFPLDFLRAPDLLVVPESSSFSTPRCAPAGTPDGAYLHFDSNFQRFQAQELHKRRCAHGGFSRLGFWCQILAVAGHHKSPEQLRAMADGVGRRRILVLHGVEDAMIDVADGRRLIRLLEPGAALVVEGMGHAPIFERSSWFNALLEHHLAVWSAL
;
A
#
# COMPACT_ATOMS: atom_id res chain seq x y z
N MET A 1 34.71 30.30 -57.56
CA MET A 1 34.58 31.76 -57.37
C MET A 1 33.13 32.14 -57.59
N PRO A 2 32.49 32.83 -56.64
CA PRO A 2 32.63 32.64 -55.18
C PRO A 2 31.23 32.68 -54.48
N SER A 3 31.04 32.48 -53.18
CA SER A 3 31.87 32.21 -51.98
C SER A 3 30.95 31.53 -50.94
N GLU A 4 31.33 30.47 -50.20
CA GLU A 4 32.29 30.41 -49.06
C GLU A 4 31.85 31.19 -47.81
N GLU A 5 32.22 30.82 -46.57
CA GLU A 5 32.36 29.50 -45.91
C GLU A 5 32.44 29.70 -44.37
N SER A 6 32.16 28.64 -43.63
CA SER A 6 32.43 28.30 -42.21
C SER A 6 33.08 29.23 -41.14
N LYS A 7 32.59 29.04 -39.90
CA LYS A 7 33.30 28.83 -38.60
C LYS A 7 33.63 29.96 -37.61
N ALA A 8 33.53 29.55 -36.35
CA ALA A 8 33.64 30.25 -35.06
C ALA A 8 35.07 30.46 -34.52
N VAL A 9 35.21 31.17 -33.39
CA VAL A 9 35.84 30.73 -32.11
C VAL A 9 35.81 31.88 -31.07
N GLU A 10 35.81 31.54 -29.76
CA GLU A 10 35.90 32.44 -28.59
C GLU A 10 37.36 33.00 -28.37
N PRO A 11 37.88 33.38 -27.17
CA PRO A 11 37.28 33.77 -25.87
C PRO A 11 37.93 35.04 -25.24
N ILE A 12 37.55 35.37 -24.00
CA ILE A 12 38.44 35.58 -22.81
C ILE A 12 37.82 36.55 -21.77
N VAL A 13 37.98 36.16 -20.50
CA VAL A 13 37.59 36.85 -19.26
C VAL A 13 38.67 37.86 -18.85
N ASP A 14 38.32 39.05 -18.33
CA ASP A 14 39.06 39.54 -17.16
C ASP A 14 38.33 40.44 -16.13
N LYS A 15 38.87 40.33 -14.91
CA LYS A 15 38.65 41.03 -13.62
C LYS A 15 38.01 42.43 -13.64
N GLY A 16 37.17 42.68 -12.63
CA GLY A 16 36.97 44.03 -12.05
C GLY A 16 37.78 44.23 -10.75
N LYS A 17 37.77 45.46 -10.19
CA LYS A 17 37.97 45.71 -8.74
C LYS A 17 37.81 47.21 -8.35
N GLN A 18 37.28 47.42 -7.13
CA GLN A 18 37.58 48.54 -6.20
C GLN A 18 37.10 49.97 -6.59
N ILE A 19 36.82 50.90 -5.66
CA ILE A 19 36.52 50.92 -4.20
C ILE A 19 35.77 52.25 -3.88
N ASP A 20 35.10 52.33 -2.72
CA ASP A 20 34.58 53.52 -2.00
C ASP A 20 34.54 54.91 -2.69
N GLN A 21 33.40 55.61 -2.54
CA GLN A 21 33.24 56.68 -1.51
C GLN A 21 31.86 57.35 -1.59
N GLY A 22 31.47 58.02 -0.50
CA GLY A 22 30.76 59.30 -0.62
C GLY A 22 29.23 59.28 -0.49
N ALA A 23 28.76 59.75 0.67
CA ALA A 23 27.38 60.07 1.01
C ALA A 23 26.76 61.26 0.23
N SER A 24 25.45 61.47 0.47
CA SER A 24 24.69 62.77 0.41
C SER A 24 24.55 63.47 -0.95
N GLU A 25 23.46 64.18 -1.28
CA GLU A 25 22.16 64.45 -0.62
C GLU A 25 21.16 65.01 -1.67
N SER A 26 19.87 65.10 -1.29
CA SER A 26 18.86 66.08 -1.77
C SER A 26 18.39 66.05 -3.26
N GLU A 27 17.17 66.46 -3.64
CA GLU A 27 16.02 67.01 -2.89
C GLU A 27 14.68 66.91 -3.69
N GLU A 28 13.56 67.34 -3.05
CA GLU A 28 12.24 67.72 -3.62
C GLU A 28 11.39 66.62 -4.33
N ASP A 29 10.05 66.53 -4.24
CA ASP A 29 9.00 67.08 -3.34
C ASP A 29 7.69 66.27 -3.60
N ASP A 30 6.56 66.33 -2.88
CA ASP A 30 6.07 67.07 -1.70
C ASP A 30 5.09 66.13 -0.92
N GLU A 31 4.56 66.54 0.23
CA GLU A 31 3.44 65.91 0.97
C GLU A 31 2.13 66.75 0.79
N PRO A 32 0.93 66.40 1.32
CA PRO A 32 0.71 66.56 2.76
C PRO A 32 -0.34 65.64 3.46
N ALA A 33 -0.03 65.37 4.74
CA ALA A 33 -0.92 65.42 5.91
C ALA A 33 -2.01 64.33 6.14
N GLY A 34 -1.94 63.68 7.31
CA GLY A 34 -3.06 62.88 7.86
C GLY A 34 -2.80 61.98 9.09
N ALA A 35 -1.86 62.33 9.98
CA ALA A 35 -1.56 61.56 11.22
C ALA A 35 -2.50 61.95 12.40
N PRO A 36 -2.33 61.45 13.66
CA PRO A 36 -1.55 60.33 14.22
C PRO A 36 -2.51 59.28 14.89
N ALA A 37 -2.21 58.39 15.85
CA ALA A 37 -1.04 58.00 16.68
C ALA A 37 -1.20 56.50 17.10
N GLY A 38 -0.34 55.83 17.88
CA GLY A 38 0.93 56.23 18.51
C GLY A 38 1.71 55.02 19.08
N THR A 39 2.99 55.26 19.39
CA THR A 39 3.98 54.32 19.98
C THR A 39 4.42 54.85 21.36
N PRO A 40 5.54 54.42 21.99
CA PRO A 40 6.04 53.09 22.37
C PRO A 40 6.41 53.06 23.89
N THR A 41 7.19 52.07 24.36
CA THR A 41 8.30 52.39 25.29
C THR A 41 9.45 51.39 25.25
N LYS A 42 10.65 51.82 25.66
CA LYS A 42 11.96 51.18 25.43
C LYS A 42 12.75 50.93 26.73
N ASN A 43 13.55 49.86 26.70
CA ASN A 43 14.91 49.73 27.28
C ASN A 43 15.18 49.88 28.80
N LYS A 44 15.96 48.93 29.33
CA LYS A 44 17.10 49.25 30.22
C LYS A 44 18.36 48.42 29.90
N LYS A 45 19.53 49.07 30.02
CA LYS A 45 20.88 48.60 29.65
C LYS A 45 21.38 47.53 30.66
N LYS A 46 22.05 46.44 30.27
CA LYS A 46 23.42 46.31 29.69
C LYS A 46 24.57 46.77 30.63
N LYS A 47 24.97 45.91 31.59
CA LYS A 47 26.36 45.82 32.12
C LYS A 47 26.63 44.50 32.86
N SER A 48 27.19 43.51 32.16
CA SER A 48 28.31 42.67 32.65
C SER A 48 28.78 41.75 31.52
N LYS A 49 29.72 42.23 30.71
CA LYS A 49 30.17 41.56 29.48
C LYS A 49 31.35 40.58 29.73
N ARG A 50 31.47 40.02 30.95
CA ARG A 50 32.63 39.18 31.35
C ARG A 50 32.28 37.85 32.04
N LYS A 51 31.01 37.43 32.05
CA LYS A 51 30.59 36.07 32.49
C LYS A 51 30.11 35.16 31.35
N LYS A 52 29.86 35.72 30.15
CA LYS A 52 29.24 35.02 29.00
C LYS A 52 30.22 34.31 28.04
N ALA A 53 31.52 34.28 28.37
CA ALA A 53 32.54 33.56 27.60
C ALA A 53 32.90 32.17 28.18
N LYS A 54 32.32 31.77 29.32
CA LYS A 54 32.59 30.47 29.98
C LYS A 54 31.35 29.57 30.11
N GLN A 55 30.24 29.94 29.46
CA GLN A 55 28.96 29.20 29.45
C GLN A 55 28.57 28.66 28.07
N LEU A 56 29.40 28.89 27.04
CA LEU A 56 29.22 28.40 25.67
C LEU A 56 29.99 27.09 25.38
N LEU A 57 30.54 26.45 26.43
CA LEU A 57 31.37 25.23 26.32
C LEU A 57 30.78 24.02 27.08
N THR A 58 29.56 24.11 27.61
CA THR A 58 28.89 23.02 28.34
C THR A 58 27.39 22.97 28.09
N GLY A 59 26.98 22.75 26.84
CA GLY A 59 25.60 22.44 26.47
C GLY A 59 25.31 20.94 26.53
N LYS A 60 24.32 20.52 27.34
CA LYS A 60 23.72 19.16 27.27
C LYS A 60 22.52 19.16 26.30
N SER A 61 22.30 18.06 25.58
CA SER A 61 21.18 17.92 24.63
C SER A 61 19.82 17.81 25.33
N GLU A 62 18.74 18.06 24.60
CA GLU A 62 17.37 17.97 25.15
C GLU A 62 16.97 16.53 25.52
N GLU A 63 17.51 15.52 24.84
CA GLU A 63 17.30 14.09 25.13
C GLU A 63 17.66 13.75 26.60
N GLN A 64 18.73 14.35 27.14
CA GLN A 64 19.10 14.13 28.55
C GLN A 64 18.09 14.73 29.52
N LYS A 65 17.44 15.85 29.20
CA LYS A 65 16.36 16.41 30.03
C LYS A 65 15.12 15.52 30.01
N GLN A 66 14.83 14.88 28.88
CA GLN A 66 13.68 14.01 28.73
C GLN A 66 13.87 12.69 29.50
N ALA A 67 15.06 12.10 29.46
CA ALA A 67 15.42 10.93 30.26
C ALA A 67 15.37 11.19 31.78
N ASP A 68 15.85 12.35 32.25
CA ASP A 68 15.81 12.72 33.66
C ASP A 68 14.37 12.98 34.17
N ASN A 69 13.48 13.53 33.32
CA ASN A 69 12.07 13.69 33.65
C ASN A 69 11.33 12.35 33.77
N VAL A 70 11.61 11.37 32.89
CA VAL A 70 11.02 10.02 32.96
C VAL A 70 11.46 9.28 34.22
N LYS A 71 12.76 9.36 34.60
CA LYS A 71 13.25 8.81 35.87
C LYS A 71 12.54 9.41 37.09
N LYS A 72 12.18 10.69 37.04
CA LYS A 72 11.42 11.37 38.10
C LYS A 72 9.98 10.87 38.23
N ALA A 73 9.32 10.54 37.11
CA ALA A 73 7.96 9.99 37.13
C ALA A 73 7.89 8.59 37.75
N ILE A 74 8.86 7.71 37.42
CA ILE A 74 8.91 6.33 37.94
C ILE A 74 9.20 6.30 39.45
N GLY A 75 9.90 7.29 39.99
CA GLY A 75 10.20 7.39 41.43
C GLY A 75 9.00 7.72 42.33
N GLY A 76 7.83 8.05 41.76
CA GLY A 76 6.65 8.50 42.51
C GLY A 76 5.55 7.46 42.74
N LEU A 77 5.66 6.24 42.19
CA LEU A 77 4.62 5.21 42.33
C LEU A 77 4.70 4.50 43.68
N THR A 78 3.55 4.35 44.34
CA THR A 78 3.46 3.64 45.63
C THR A 78 3.50 2.11 45.44
N PRO A 79 3.99 1.34 46.44
CA PRO A 79 3.99 -0.13 46.38
C PRO A 79 2.61 -0.76 46.16
N GLN A 80 1.54 -0.04 46.52
CA GLN A 80 0.16 -0.51 46.42
C GLN A 80 -0.37 -0.41 44.97
N GLN A 81 -0.04 0.68 44.26
CA GLN A 81 -0.39 0.87 42.84
C GLN A 81 0.35 -0.12 41.92
N MET A 82 1.60 -0.46 42.23
CA MET A 82 2.31 -1.54 41.51
C MET A 82 1.64 -2.90 41.71
N LYS A 83 1.03 -3.15 42.88
CA LYS A 83 0.34 -4.42 43.17
C LYS A 83 -0.98 -4.56 42.40
N GLU A 84 -1.73 -3.46 42.23
CA GLU A 84 -2.92 -3.42 41.36
C GLU A 84 -2.56 -3.69 39.89
N LEU A 85 -1.55 -2.99 39.35
CA LEU A 85 -1.11 -3.13 37.96
C LEU A 85 -0.71 -4.58 37.60
N VAL A 86 -0.13 -5.28 38.57
CA VAL A 86 0.29 -6.69 38.49
C VAL A 86 -0.90 -7.65 38.62
N SER A 87 -1.91 -7.31 39.44
CA SER A 87 -3.15 -8.10 39.56
C SER A 87 -4.04 -8.06 38.31
N LEU A 88 -3.95 -6.99 37.53
CA LEU A 88 -4.70 -6.79 36.29
C LEU A 88 -4.11 -7.53 35.07
N ASN A 89 -2.92 -8.15 35.20
CA ASN A 89 -2.28 -8.87 34.11
C ASN A 89 -1.62 -10.20 34.58
N PRO A 90 -2.39 -11.30 34.65
CA PRO A 90 -1.91 -12.59 35.15
C PRO A 90 -0.72 -13.18 34.38
N GLY A 91 -0.59 -12.88 33.08
CA GLY A 91 0.56 -13.30 32.27
C GLY A 91 1.85 -12.61 32.70
N LEU A 92 1.78 -11.32 33.03
CA LEU A 92 2.91 -10.55 33.55
C LEU A 92 3.36 -11.08 34.92
N MET A 93 2.42 -11.49 35.78
CA MET A 93 2.74 -12.21 37.03
C MET A 93 3.51 -13.50 36.77
N GLN A 94 3.13 -14.27 35.75
CA GLN A 94 3.74 -15.56 35.45
C GLN A 94 5.16 -15.41 34.87
N GLU A 95 5.38 -14.40 34.02
CA GLU A 95 6.72 -14.04 33.53
C GLU A 95 7.62 -13.44 34.62
N LEU A 96 7.07 -12.57 35.48
CA LEU A 96 7.81 -12.01 36.62
C LEU A 96 8.19 -13.09 37.63
N ALA A 97 7.28 -14.02 37.94
CA ALA A 97 7.54 -15.17 38.82
C ALA A 97 8.63 -16.10 38.24
N ALA A 98 8.62 -16.33 36.93
CA ALA A 98 9.67 -17.09 36.24
C ALA A 98 11.02 -16.35 36.24
N ALA A 99 11.02 -15.03 36.01
CA ALA A 99 12.22 -14.20 36.02
C ALA A 99 12.82 -14.01 37.44
N SER A 100 11.98 -14.02 38.48
CA SER A 100 12.42 -13.95 39.89
C SER A 100 12.69 -15.32 40.53
N GLY A 101 12.40 -16.43 39.85
CA GLY A 101 12.53 -17.79 40.38
C GLY A 101 11.63 -18.08 41.60
N SER A 102 10.50 -17.39 41.74
CA SER A 102 9.60 -17.47 42.90
C SER A 102 8.15 -17.37 42.44
N SER A 103 7.28 -18.24 42.94
CA SER A 103 5.84 -18.22 42.63
C SER A 103 5.09 -17.01 43.21
N ASN A 104 5.71 -16.22 44.08
CA ASN A 104 5.12 -15.01 44.66
C ASN A 104 6.23 -13.99 45.03
N PRO A 105 6.76 -13.21 44.07
CA PRO A 105 7.85 -12.26 44.32
C PRO A 105 7.42 -11.09 45.24
N SER A 106 8.37 -10.53 45.98
CA SER A 106 8.11 -9.36 46.84
C SER A 106 7.94 -8.08 46.02
N ALA A 107 7.27 -7.07 46.59
CA ALA A 107 7.02 -5.80 45.91
C ALA A 107 8.31 -5.11 45.43
N ASP A 108 9.39 -5.21 46.21
CA ASP A 108 10.70 -4.64 45.85
C ASP A 108 11.40 -5.41 44.71
N GLN A 109 11.23 -6.74 44.64
CA GLN A 109 11.73 -7.55 43.52
C GLN A 109 11.00 -7.21 42.22
N VAL A 110 9.67 -7.08 42.27
CA VAL A 110 8.85 -6.66 41.12
C VAL A 110 9.22 -5.25 40.66
N ALA A 111 9.39 -4.30 41.60
CA ALA A 111 9.82 -2.93 41.28
C ALA A 111 11.25 -2.87 40.70
N GLY A 112 12.15 -3.77 41.13
CA GLY A 112 13.50 -3.90 40.58
C GLY A 112 13.52 -4.41 39.13
N LEU A 113 12.67 -5.39 38.80
CA LEU A 113 12.54 -5.94 37.45
C LEU A 113 11.84 -4.94 36.50
N LEU A 114 10.76 -4.29 36.95
CA LEU A 114 10.05 -3.28 36.16
C LEU A 114 10.92 -2.04 35.83
N LYS A 115 11.88 -1.66 36.70
CA LYS A 115 12.82 -0.57 36.42
C LYS A 115 13.79 -0.83 35.27
N ASN A 116 13.99 -2.09 34.88
CA ASN A 116 14.89 -2.49 33.80
C ASN A 116 14.14 -2.84 32.49
N LEU A 117 12.81 -2.86 32.50
CA LEU A 117 11.98 -3.01 31.30
C LEU A 117 11.61 -1.63 30.76
N ASN A 118 11.86 -1.41 29.47
CA ASN A 118 11.59 -0.12 28.84
C ASN A 118 10.08 0.01 28.61
N LEU A 119 9.46 1.12 29.04
CA LEU A 119 7.99 1.24 29.03
C LEU A 119 7.37 1.13 27.62
N ALA A 120 8.15 1.39 26.57
CA ALA A 120 7.77 1.21 25.18
C ALA A 120 7.53 -0.27 24.79
N ASP A 121 8.25 -1.21 25.40
CA ASP A 121 8.08 -2.65 25.16
C ASP A 121 6.79 -3.16 25.82
N ILE A 122 6.40 -2.55 26.95
CA ILE A 122 5.13 -2.84 27.63
C ILE A 122 3.94 -2.26 26.85
N MET A 123 4.07 -1.07 26.26
CA MET A 123 3.01 -0.43 25.45
C MET A 123 2.85 -1.02 24.03
N THR A 124 3.83 -1.76 23.52
CA THR A 124 3.73 -2.41 22.19
C THR A 124 3.11 -3.81 22.24
N GLY A 125 2.99 -4.42 23.43
CA GLY A 125 2.51 -5.80 23.60
C GLY A 125 1.01 -6.07 23.39
N LEU A 126 0.18 -5.05 23.08
CA LEU A 126 -1.29 -5.16 23.00
C LEU A 126 -1.92 -4.62 21.70
N ALA A 127 -1.11 -4.36 20.67
CA ALA A 127 -1.58 -4.09 19.31
C ALA A 127 -1.14 -5.22 18.38
N ALA A 128 -2.03 -6.18 18.13
CA ALA A 128 -1.70 -7.37 17.36
C ALA A 128 -1.32 -7.06 15.89
N SER A 129 -0.18 -7.60 15.46
CA SER A 129 0.32 -7.61 14.07
C SER A 129 0.63 -6.24 13.46
N GLY A 130 1.72 -5.61 13.92
CA GLY A 130 2.26 -4.36 13.38
C GLY A 130 2.82 -4.46 11.94
N LYS A 131 1.93 -4.47 10.92
CA LYS A 131 2.27 -4.17 9.51
C LYS A 131 1.81 -2.77 9.04
N ASN A 132 1.01 -2.04 9.83
CA ASN A 132 0.33 -0.79 9.41
C ASN A 132 0.60 0.42 10.32
N ALA A 133 1.80 0.52 10.92
CA ALA A 133 2.13 1.56 11.92
C ALA A 133 3.47 2.27 11.65
N LYS A 134 3.50 3.06 10.56
CA LYS A 134 4.42 4.16 10.17
C LYS A 134 3.90 4.62 8.80
N ASP A 135 3.79 5.90 8.44
CA ASP A 135 4.40 7.10 9.01
C ASP A 135 3.35 8.21 9.27
N MET A 136 3.50 8.91 10.40
CA MET A 136 2.64 10.04 10.78
C MET A 136 2.80 11.26 9.86
N GLY A 137 3.85 11.32 9.03
CA GLY A 137 4.10 12.41 8.07
C GLY A 137 3.38 12.32 6.71
N ALA A 138 2.98 11.11 6.26
CA ALA A 138 2.46 10.90 4.90
C ALA A 138 1.05 11.50 4.68
N TYR A 139 0.23 11.52 5.73
CA TYR A 139 -1.18 11.91 5.68
C TYR A 139 -1.42 13.43 5.70
N LYS A 140 -0.66 14.23 4.94
CA LYS A 140 -0.71 15.71 4.97
C LYS A 140 -2.10 16.30 4.76
N PHE A 141 -2.99 15.62 4.04
CA PHE A 141 -4.42 15.98 4.00
C PHE A 141 -5.13 15.61 5.32
N TRP A 142 -5.21 14.33 5.67
CA TRP A 142 -5.97 13.85 6.84
C TRP A 142 -5.48 14.41 8.19
N GLN A 143 -4.22 14.79 8.33
CA GLN A 143 -3.69 15.53 9.50
C GLN A 143 -4.44 16.85 9.79
N THR A 144 -4.98 17.48 8.74
CA THR A 144 -5.77 18.73 8.79
C THR A 144 -7.27 18.48 8.93
N GLN A 145 -7.72 17.23 8.78
CA GLN A 145 -9.13 16.87 8.85
C GLN A 145 -9.51 16.51 10.29
N PRO A 146 -10.79 16.67 10.68
CA PRO A 146 -11.29 16.26 11.98
C PRO A 146 -11.45 14.73 12.03
N VAL A 147 -10.35 13.99 12.09
CA VAL A 147 -10.32 12.53 12.26
C VAL A 147 -9.37 12.12 13.38
N PRO A 148 -9.62 11.02 14.11
CA PRO A 148 -8.71 10.55 15.15
C PRO A 148 -7.33 10.21 14.58
N ARG A 149 -6.28 10.68 15.26
CA ARG A 149 -4.88 10.48 14.82
C ARG A 149 -4.36 9.12 15.27
N PHE A 150 -3.41 8.55 14.52
CA PHE A 150 -2.64 7.41 15.03
C PHE A 150 -1.82 7.87 16.26
N GLY A 151 -1.85 7.09 17.34
CA GLY A 151 -1.12 7.41 18.57
C GLY A 151 -1.88 8.22 19.63
N GLU A 152 -3.16 8.58 19.43
CA GLU A 152 -4.01 8.92 20.58
C GLU A 152 -4.15 7.68 21.50
N GLU A 153 -3.91 7.85 22.81
CA GLU A 153 -3.79 6.74 23.77
C GLU A 153 -5.00 5.80 23.75
N GLY A 154 -4.73 4.49 23.79
CA GLY A 154 -5.73 3.43 23.64
C GLY A 154 -6.66 3.20 24.84
N GLY A 155 -6.87 4.20 25.70
CA GLY A 155 -7.87 4.17 26.75
C GLY A 155 -9.29 4.30 26.21
N LYS A 156 -10.31 4.08 27.06
CA LYS A 156 -11.68 4.48 26.74
C LYS A 156 -11.73 6.01 26.66
N VAL A 157 -11.91 6.54 25.45
CA VAL A 157 -12.12 7.97 25.22
C VAL A 157 -13.61 8.30 25.26
N GLU A 158 -13.95 9.54 25.62
CA GLU A 158 -15.31 10.03 25.41
C GLU A 158 -15.60 10.07 23.90
N GLU A 159 -16.70 9.43 23.49
CA GLU A 159 -17.14 9.42 22.11
C GLU A 159 -17.91 10.69 21.77
N GLY A 160 -17.80 11.19 20.55
CA GLY A 160 -18.50 12.42 20.15
C GLY A 160 -17.86 13.19 19.00
N PRO A 161 -18.45 14.34 18.62
CA PRO A 161 -17.96 15.17 17.53
C PRO A 161 -16.59 15.79 17.86
N LEU A 162 -15.69 15.85 16.88
CA LEU A 162 -14.34 16.43 17.05
C LEU A 162 -14.32 17.96 16.86
N LYS A 163 -15.16 18.48 15.97
CA LYS A 163 -15.30 19.90 15.66
C LYS A 163 -16.75 20.20 15.30
N MET A 164 -17.41 21.08 16.06
CA MET A 164 -18.68 21.69 15.63
C MET A 164 -18.41 23.14 15.18
N GLN A 165 -19.12 23.59 14.16
CA GLN A 165 -19.12 24.96 13.66
C GLN A 165 -20.57 25.41 13.49
N LYS A 166 -20.81 26.68 13.15
CA LYS A 166 -22.11 27.12 12.67
C LYS A 166 -22.19 27.02 11.16
N VAL A 167 -23.40 26.87 10.63
CA VAL A 167 -23.67 26.96 9.18
C VAL A 167 -23.27 28.34 8.63
N GLU A 168 -23.44 29.39 9.45
CA GLU A 168 -22.99 30.77 9.21
C GLU A 168 -21.47 30.88 8.92
N ASP A 169 -20.65 29.97 9.45
CA ASP A 169 -19.18 29.98 9.32
C ASP A 169 -18.68 29.23 8.06
N ILE A 170 -19.59 28.76 7.19
CA ILE A 170 -19.26 27.93 6.03
C ILE A 170 -19.33 28.75 4.75
N ASP A 171 -18.27 28.67 3.94
CA ASP A 171 -18.20 29.30 2.62
C ASP A 171 -19.38 28.85 1.75
N GLN A 172 -20.18 29.82 1.29
CA GLN A 172 -21.38 29.56 0.47
C GLN A 172 -21.02 29.12 -0.96
N GLU A 173 -19.90 29.60 -1.48
CA GLU A 173 -19.34 29.23 -2.78
C GLU A 173 -18.27 28.12 -2.65
N PRO A 174 -18.11 27.26 -3.67
CA PRO A 174 -17.07 26.23 -3.67
C PRO A 174 -15.67 26.85 -3.86
N GLN A 175 -14.63 26.17 -3.38
CA GLN A 175 -13.26 26.62 -3.66
C GLN A 175 -12.96 26.53 -5.17
N PRO A 176 -12.29 27.54 -5.77
CA PRO A 176 -12.01 27.53 -7.21
C PRO A 176 -11.08 26.36 -7.57
N LEU A 177 -11.42 25.67 -8.66
CA LEU A 177 -10.57 24.62 -9.22
C LEU A 177 -9.36 25.22 -9.96
N VAL A 178 -8.37 24.36 -10.22
CA VAL A 178 -7.25 24.71 -11.10
C VAL A 178 -7.78 25.00 -12.50
N ALA A 179 -7.22 26.01 -13.17
CA ALA A 179 -7.63 26.41 -14.51
C ALA A 179 -7.71 25.23 -15.50
N GLY A 180 -8.80 25.15 -16.25
CA GLY A 180 -9.12 24.03 -17.14
C GLY A 180 -10.04 22.96 -16.53
N PHE A 181 -10.47 23.13 -15.28
CA PHE A 181 -11.51 22.31 -14.65
C PHE A 181 -12.65 23.16 -14.11
N GLU A 182 -13.85 22.60 -14.11
CA GLU A 182 -15.06 23.23 -13.59
C GLU A 182 -15.86 22.26 -12.71
N TRP A 183 -16.49 22.80 -11.67
CA TRP A 183 -17.44 22.06 -10.85
C TRP A 183 -18.72 21.79 -11.63
N VAL A 184 -19.30 20.60 -11.46
CA VAL A 184 -20.64 20.27 -11.93
C VAL A 184 -21.40 19.54 -10.83
N THR A 185 -22.69 19.83 -10.71
CA THR A 185 -23.64 19.03 -9.92
C THR A 185 -24.35 18.10 -10.88
N MET A 186 -24.21 16.79 -10.71
CA MET A 186 -24.83 15.79 -11.60
C MET A 186 -26.27 15.52 -11.17
N ASP A 187 -27.23 15.56 -12.11
CA ASP A 187 -28.60 15.14 -11.82
C ASP A 187 -28.82 13.68 -12.21
N LEU A 188 -28.75 12.79 -11.21
CA LEU A 188 -28.90 11.34 -11.42
C LEU A 188 -30.34 10.89 -11.76
N ALA A 189 -31.31 11.80 -11.71
CA ALA A 189 -32.64 11.59 -12.26
C ALA A 189 -32.66 11.71 -13.79
N ASP A 190 -31.73 12.46 -14.39
CA ASP A 190 -31.52 12.51 -15.83
C ASP A 190 -30.72 11.29 -16.33
N ASP A 191 -31.02 10.83 -17.56
CA ASP A 191 -30.37 9.67 -18.15
C ASP A 191 -29.00 10.01 -18.77
N GLU A 192 -28.75 11.25 -19.21
CA GLU A 192 -27.44 11.65 -19.77
C GLU A 192 -26.40 11.85 -18.66
N ASP A 193 -26.73 12.59 -17.61
CA ASP A 193 -25.85 12.77 -16.45
C ASP A 193 -25.58 11.44 -15.70
N MET A 194 -26.60 10.57 -15.58
CA MET A 194 -26.42 9.20 -15.08
C MET A 194 -25.46 8.39 -15.96
N LYS A 195 -25.57 8.51 -17.28
CA LYS A 195 -24.68 7.82 -18.23
C LYS A 195 -23.24 8.33 -18.14
N GLU A 196 -23.01 9.64 -17.99
CA GLU A 196 -21.65 10.18 -17.76
C GLU A 196 -21.03 9.63 -16.46
N VAL A 197 -21.80 9.56 -15.37
CA VAL A 197 -21.32 8.97 -14.11
C VAL A 197 -21.06 7.47 -14.27
N TYR A 198 -21.94 6.74 -14.94
CA TYR A 198 -21.73 5.32 -15.28
C TYR A 198 -20.46 5.10 -16.11
N GLU A 199 -20.24 5.88 -17.16
CA GLU A 199 -19.06 5.77 -18.02
C GLU A 199 -17.76 6.11 -17.27
N LEU A 200 -17.76 7.15 -16.43
CA LEU A 200 -16.62 7.46 -15.56
C LEU A 200 -16.35 6.29 -14.59
N LEU A 201 -17.39 5.76 -13.94
CA LEU A 201 -17.23 4.72 -12.95
C LEU A 201 -16.77 3.41 -13.60
N ASN A 202 -17.42 2.97 -14.66
CA ASN A 202 -17.01 1.77 -15.41
C ASN A 202 -15.59 1.93 -16.00
N GLY A 203 -15.22 3.10 -16.52
CA GLY A 203 -13.87 3.31 -17.06
C GLY A 203 -12.75 3.45 -16.02
N HIS A 204 -13.06 3.98 -14.83
CA HIS A 204 -12.05 4.55 -13.93
C HIS A 204 -12.32 4.41 -12.42
N TYR A 205 -13.40 3.75 -11.99
CA TYR A 205 -13.62 3.41 -10.58
C TYR A 205 -12.75 2.22 -10.19
N VAL A 206 -13.18 1.48 -9.19
CA VAL A 206 -12.39 0.41 -8.59
C VAL A 206 -12.64 -0.87 -9.38
N GLU A 207 -11.57 -1.31 -10.03
CA GLU A 207 -11.47 -2.67 -10.53
C GLU A 207 -11.40 -3.62 -9.32
N ASP A 208 -11.74 -4.89 -9.52
CA ASP A 208 -11.30 -5.89 -8.55
C ASP A 208 -9.78 -5.79 -8.39
N ASP A 209 -9.32 -6.39 -7.29
CA ASP A 209 -7.95 -6.85 -7.16
C ASP A 209 -7.33 -7.16 -8.51
N GLU A 210 -7.99 -8.09 -9.14
CA GLU A 210 -7.50 -9.10 -10.02
C GLU A 210 -7.44 -8.55 -11.50
N ALA A 211 -8.31 -7.59 -11.84
CA ALA A 211 -8.54 -7.06 -13.19
C ALA A 211 -9.18 -8.07 -14.17
N MET A 212 -9.56 -9.27 -13.70
CA MET A 212 -10.58 -10.11 -14.34
C MET A 212 -11.98 -9.50 -14.26
N PHE A 213 -12.32 -8.79 -13.17
CA PHE A 213 -13.69 -8.46 -12.79
C PHE A 213 -13.88 -6.98 -12.44
N ARG A 214 -13.93 -6.12 -13.47
CA ARG A 214 -14.35 -4.73 -13.31
C ARG A 214 -15.80 -4.63 -12.83
N PHE A 215 -16.02 -3.87 -11.75
CA PHE A 215 -17.35 -3.65 -11.19
C PHE A 215 -18.23 -2.85 -12.16
N ASN A 216 -19.27 -3.50 -12.67
CA ASN A 216 -20.28 -2.94 -13.55
C ASN A 216 -21.46 -2.45 -12.71
N TYR A 217 -21.31 -1.27 -12.11
CA TYR A 217 -22.38 -0.57 -11.42
C TYR A 217 -23.37 0.00 -12.45
N ILE A 218 -24.27 -0.84 -12.96
CA ILE A 218 -25.33 -0.44 -13.89
C ILE A 218 -26.19 0.72 -13.30
N PRO A 219 -26.82 1.56 -14.15
CA PRO A 219 -27.64 2.69 -13.71
C PRO A 219 -28.67 2.36 -12.63
N GLU A 220 -29.30 1.19 -12.66
CA GLU A 220 -30.26 0.76 -11.64
C GLU A 220 -29.62 0.60 -10.26
N VAL A 221 -28.38 0.09 -10.19
CA VAL A 221 -27.62 -0.04 -8.94
C VAL A 221 -27.14 1.33 -8.48
N LEU A 222 -26.70 2.20 -9.39
CA LEU A 222 -26.29 3.58 -9.08
C LEU A 222 -27.45 4.41 -8.53
N ARG A 223 -28.64 4.32 -9.13
CA ARG A 223 -29.87 4.96 -8.63
C ARG A 223 -30.28 4.39 -7.27
N TRP A 224 -30.27 3.07 -7.10
CA TRP A 224 -30.58 2.43 -5.82
C TRP A 224 -29.60 2.86 -4.71
N ALA A 225 -28.31 2.97 -5.00
CA ALA A 225 -27.30 3.33 -4.01
C ALA A 225 -27.23 4.84 -3.70
N MET A 226 -27.39 5.72 -4.69
CA MET A 226 -27.16 7.16 -4.54
C MET A 226 -28.44 8.00 -4.38
N MET A 227 -29.62 7.48 -4.76
CA MET A 227 -30.89 8.21 -4.67
C MET A 227 -31.77 7.69 -3.51
N ALA A 228 -31.13 7.39 -2.37
CA ALA A 228 -31.83 7.00 -1.13
C ALA A 228 -32.67 8.17 -0.57
N PRO A 229 -33.76 7.92 0.18
CA PRO A 229 -34.64 8.97 0.68
C PRO A 229 -33.89 10.13 1.39
N GLY A 230 -34.25 11.35 1.02
CA GLY A 230 -33.52 12.56 1.45
C GLY A 230 -32.26 12.91 0.66
N TRP A 231 -31.90 12.15 -0.39
CA TRP A 231 -30.88 12.56 -1.37
C TRP A 231 -31.20 13.94 -1.97
N GLN A 232 -30.17 14.66 -2.37
CA GLN A 232 -30.29 15.92 -3.09
C GLN A 232 -29.19 15.98 -4.13
N ARG A 233 -29.50 16.44 -5.36
CA ARG A 233 -28.56 16.56 -6.48
C ARG A 233 -27.19 17.16 -6.09
N LYS A 234 -27.16 18.15 -5.19
CA LYS A 234 -25.94 18.83 -4.72
C LYS A 234 -24.90 17.91 -4.06
N TYR A 235 -25.29 16.71 -3.62
CA TYR A 235 -24.36 15.71 -3.08
C TYR A 235 -23.70 14.84 -4.16
N HIS A 236 -24.10 14.96 -5.44
CA HIS A 236 -23.51 14.27 -6.57
C HIS A 236 -22.55 15.22 -7.29
N ILE A 237 -21.33 15.32 -6.74
CA ILE A 237 -20.37 16.36 -7.12
C ILE A 237 -19.43 15.80 -8.18
N GLY A 238 -19.47 16.38 -9.37
CA GLY A 238 -18.58 16.08 -10.47
C GLY A 238 -17.57 17.19 -10.74
N VAL A 239 -16.52 16.84 -11.47
CA VAL A 239 -15.58 17.78 -12.08
C VAL A 239 -15.54 17.49 -13.58
N ARG A 240 -15.86 18.50 -14.41
CA ARG A 240 -15.69 18.44 -15.87
C ARG A 240 -14.40 19.15 -16.28
N ALA A 241 -13.78 18.71 -17.38
CA ALA A 241 -12.64 19.40 -17.97
C ALA A 241 -13.14 20.49 -18.94
N SER A 242 -12.86 21.76 -18.68
CA SER A 242 -13.54 22.90 -19.30
C SER A 242 -13.45 22.95 -20.84
N GLN A 243 -12.37 22.42 -21.43
CA GLN A 243 -12.19 22.38 -22.88
C GLN A 243 -12.99 21.27 -23.58
N SER A 244 -13.13 20.11 -22.94
CA SER A 244 -13.74 18.91 -23.55
C SER A 244 -15.12 18.59 -22.99
N ARG A 245 -15.55 19.29 -21.93
CA ARG A 245 -16.78 19.09 -21.15
C ARG A 245 -16.96 17.68 -20.55
N LYS A 246 -15.98 16.79 -20.71
CA LYS A 246 -16.04 15.42 -20.15
C LYS A 246 -15.95 15.43 -18.63
N LEU A 247 -16.78 14.62 -17.98
CA LEU A 247 -16.63 14.29 -16.56
C LEU A 247 -15.32 13.53 -16.33
N VAL A 248 -14.51 14.01 -15.38
CA VAL A 248 -13.17 13.46 -15.07
C VAL A 248 -12.96 13.12 -13.60
N ALA A 249 -13.88 13.51 -12.72
CA ALA A 249 -13.95 13.01 -11.36
C ALA A 249 -15.37 13.14 -10.80
N PHE A 250 -15.67 12.35 -9.78
CA PHE A 250 -16.98 12.28 -9.14
C PHE A 250 -16.82 11.87 -7.66
N ILE A 251 -17.73 12.34 -6.81
CA ILE A 251 -17.92 11.88 -5.43
C ILE A 251 -19.41 12.00 -5.11
N SER A 252 -19.94 11.03 -4.36
CA SER A 252 -21.35 11.02 -3.95
C SER A 252 -21.47 10.95 -2.43
N ALA A 253 -22.53 11.55 -1.90
CA ALA A 253 -22.96 11.31 -0.53
C ALA A 253 -24.48 11.14 -0.43
N VAL A 254 -24.93 10.32 0.53
CA VAL A 254 -26.34 10.18 0.90
C VAL A 254 -26.50 10.42 2.41
N PRO A 255 -27.61 11.03 2.86
CA PRO A 255 -27.85 11.17 4.29
C PRO A 255 -28.16 9.81 4.91
N VAL A 256 -27.59 9.55 6.10
CA VAL A 256 -27.91 8.37 6.90
C VAL A 256 -28.03 8.75 8.37
N ASN A 257 -28.99 8.18 9.08
CA ASN A 257 -29.05 8.25 10.54
C ASN A 257 -28.27 7.06 11.10
N ILE A 258 -27.15 7.34 11.79
CA ILE A 258 -26.29 6.30 12.38
C ILE A 258 -26.35 6.38 13.89
N ARG A 259 -26.49 5.21 14.53
CA ARG A 259 -26.31 5.03 15.96
C ARG A 259 -24.92 4.46 16.21
N VAL A 260 -24.13 5.17 17.01
CA VAL A 260 -22.88 4.70 17.60
C VAL A 260 -23.12 4.57 19.10
N ARG A 261 -23.26 3.33 19.56
CA ARG A 261 -23.60 2.92 20.93
C ARG A 261 -24.90 3.58 21.42
N ASP A 262 -24.77 4.51 22.35
CA ASP A 262 -25.81 5.31 23.01
C ASP A 262 -26.12 6.64 22.30
N ARG A 263 -25.34 7.03 21.27
CA ARG A 263 -25.53 8.29 20.53
C ARG A 263 -26.03 8.03 19.11
N THR A 264 -27.11 8.71 18.71
CA THR A 264 -27.60 8.76 17.33
C THR A 264 -27.33 10.14 16.74
N PHE A 265 -26.84 10.19 15.49
CA PHE A 265 -26.65 11.43 14.76
C PHE A 265 -26.88 11.23 13.25
N ARG A 266 -27.19 12.32 12.55
CA ARG A 266 -27.26 12.33 11.09
C ARG A 266 -25.84 12.49 10.53
N SER A 267 -25.51 11.70 9.53
CA SER A 267 -24.19 11.62 8.90
C SER A 267 -24.35 11.62 7.38
N SER A 268 -23.33 12.09 6.66
CA SER A 268 -23.21 11.89 5.21
C SER A 268 -22.45 10.60 4.94
N GLU A 269 -23.12 9.57 4.42
CA GLU A 269 -22.45 8.37 3.91
C GLU A 269 -21.81 8.70 2.54
N VAL A 270 -20.48 8.72 2.50
CA VAL A 270 -19.69 9.09 1.32
C VAL A 270 -19.24 7.83 0.58
N ASN A 271 -19.55 7.77 -0.72
CA ASN A 271 -19.23 6.63 -1.59
C ASN A 271 -18.97 7.10 -3.03
N PHE A 272 -18.57 6.20 -3.93
CA PHE A 272 -18.35 6.47 -5.36
C PHE A 272 -17.31 7.57 -5.66
N LEU A 273 -16.32 7.75 -4.78
CA LEU A 273 -15.17 8.64 -5.03
C LEU A 273 -14.32 8.08 -6.19
N CYS A 274 -14.45 8.70 -7.35
CA CYS A 274 -13.75 8.34 -8.58
C CYS A 274 -12.94 9.51 -9.12
N VAL A 275 -11.70 9.23 -9.55
CA VAL A 275 -10.88 10.16 -10.32
C VAL A 275 -10.38 9.40 -11.55
N HIS A 276 -10.68 9.94 -12.73
CA HIS A 276 -10.26 9.42 -14.03
C HIS A 276 -8.77 9.04 -14.02
N LYS A 277 -8.40 7.85 -14.50
CA LYS A 277 -7.06 7.24 -14.31
C LYS A 277 -5.91 8.23 -14.60
N LYS A 278 -6.01 9.03 -15.68
CA LYS A 278 -5.00 10.04 -16.09
C LYS A 278 -4.82 11.26 -15.15
N LEU A 279 -5.75 11.53 -14.22
CA LEU A 279 -5.69 12.66 -13.27
C LEU A 279 -5.34 12.22 -11.84
N ARG A 280 -5.16 10.92 -11.60
CA ARG A 280 -4.66 10.39 -10.33
C ARG A 280 -3.28 10.98 -10.02
N GLY A 281 -2.98 11.23 -8.74
CA GLY A 281 -1.77 11.93 -8.31
C GLY A 281 -1.83 13.47 -8.35
N LYS A 282 -2.80 14.09 -9.04
CA LYS A 282 -2.96 15.57 -9.09
C LYS A 282 -3.69 16.17 -7.87
N ARG A 283 -3.84 15.42 -6.77
CA ARG A 283 -4.51 15.82 -5.51
C ARG A 283 -5.98 16.27 -5.66
N LEU A 284 -6.68 15.84 -6.71
CA LEU A 284 -8.11 16.17 -6.91
C LEU A 284 -9.05 15.52 -5.87
N ALA A 285 -8.73 14.33 -5.37
CA ALA A 285 -9.52 13.65 -4.33
C ALA A 285 -9.65 14.46 -3.02
N PRO A 286 -8.57 15.03 -2.43
CA PRO A 286 -8.67 16.01 -1.35
C PRO A 286 -9.59 17.21 -1.61
N VAL A 287 -9.72 17.67 -2.86
CA VAL A 287 -10.58 18.79 -3.25
C VAL A 287 -12.05 18.35 -3.27
N LEU A 288 -12.34 17.18 -3.84
CA LEU A 288 -13.67 16.54 -3.79
C LEU A 288 -14.15 16.26 -2.36
N ILE A 289 -13.27 15.76 -1.48
CA ILE A 289 -13.61 15.48 -0.07
C ILE A 289 -13.94 16.78 0.68
N LYS A 290 -13.18 17.86 0.44
CA LYS A 290 -13.49 19.18 1.00
C LYS A 290 -14.84 19.71 0.52
N GLU A 291 -15.14 19.55 -0.76
CA GLU A 291 -16.40 20.06 -1.33
C GLU A 291 -17.62 19.30 -0.81
N VAL A 292 -17.58 17.95 -0.74
CA VAL A 292 -18.68 17.18 -0.15
C VAL A 292 -18.86 17.46 1.34
N THR A 293 -17.78 17.79 2.05
CA THR A 293 -17.82 18.24 3.45
C THR A 293 -18.43 19.64 3.56
N ARG A 294 -18.08 20.58 2.68
CA ARG A 294 -18.67 21.93 2.63
C ARG A 294 -20.18 21.85 2.40
N ILE A 295 -20.62 21.06 1.42
CA ILE A 295 -22.05 20.87 1.10
C ILE A 295 -22.81 20.16 2.24
N SER A 296 -22.20 19.17 2.91
CA SER A 296 -22.80 18.53 4.10
C SER A 296 -22.95 19.51 5.26
N ASN A 297 -21.92 20.32 5.53
CA ASN A 297 -21.93 21.30 6.60
C ASN A 297 -22.96 22.42 6.37
N LEU A 298 -23.23 22.80 5.11
CA LEU A 298 -24.30 23.75 4.76
C LEU A 298 -25.70 23.26 5.14
N ASP A 299 -25.92 21.94 5.12
CA ASP A 299 -27.17 21.31 5.61
C ASP A 299 -27.14 21.02 7.12
N GLY A 300 -26.12 21.47 7.84
CA GLY A 300 -25.92 21.19 9.26
C GLY A 300 -25.54 19.73 9.55
N VAL A 301 -25.08 18.96 8.55
CA VAL A 301 -24.59 17.59 8.71
C VAL A 301 -23.07 17.62 8.88
N TRP A 302 -22.63 17.49 10.13
CA TRP A 302 -21.22 17.68 10.52
C TRP A 302 -20.38 16.41 10.50
N GLN A 303 -21.01 15.23 10.51
CA GLN A 303 -20.36 13.93 10.53
C GLN A 303 -20.43 13.25 9.15
N GLY A 304 -19.43 12.44 8.85
CA GLY A 304 -19.41 11.59 7.67
C GLY A 304 -19.15 10.14 8.00
N LEU A 305 -19.68 9.23 7.20
CA LEU A 305 -19.43 7.80 7.25
C LEU A 305 -18.77 7.40 5.93
N TYR A 306 -17.67 6.66 5.98
CA TYR A 306 -17.04 6.13 4.77
C TYR A 306 -16.28 4.84 5.08
N THR A 307 -15.99 4.08 4.03
CA THR A 307 -15.22 2.85 4.13
C THR A 307 -14.16 2.77 3.05
N ALA A 308 -13.11 1.98 3.27
CA ALA A 308 -12.06 1.76 2.29
C ALA A 308 -11.35 0.42 2.49
N GLY A 309 -10.84 -0.16 1.40
CA GLY A 309 -9.85 -1.25 1.43
C GLY A 309 -8.41 -0.76 1.68
N ILE A 310 -8.24 0.50 2.10
CA ILE A 310 -6.95 1.11 2.44
C ILE A 310 -7.00 1.64 3.87
N VAL A 311 -5.92 1.49 4.63
CA VAL A 311 -5.85 1.98 6.01
C VAL A 311 -5.60 3.50 6.02
N LEU A 312 -6.56 4.25 6.57
CA LEU A 312 -6.47 5.69 6.86
C LEU A 312 -6.44 5.96 8.39
N PRO A 313 -6.00 7.14 8.86
CA PRO A 313 -6.07 7.52 10.28
C PRO A 313 -7.52 7.86 10.68
N ARG A 314 -8.15 7.20 11.65
CA ARG A 314 -7.90 5.86 12.25
C ARG A 314 -9.19 5.05 12.06
N PRO A 315 -9.14 3.75 11.70
CA PRO A 315 -10.35 2.97 11.53
C PRO A 315 -11.06 2.75 12.87
N VAL A 316 -12.39 2.85 12.85
CA VAL A 316 -13.27 2.49 13.97
C VAL A 316 -13.39 0.98 14.08
N SER A 317 -13.39 0.28 12.94
CA SER A 317 -13.38 -1.19 12.85
C SER A 317 -12.78 -1.69 11.54
N THR A 318 -12.54 -2.99 11.44
CA THR A 318 -12.03 -3.68 10.24
C THR A 318 -12.68 -5.05 10.10
N CYS A 319 -13.40 -5.27 9.00
CA CYS A 319 -14.03 -6.53 8.64
C CYS A 319 -13.26 -7.22 7.50
N ARG A 320 -13.50 -8.51 7.29
CA ARG A 320 -12.88 -9.32 6.24
C ARG A 320 -13.95 -9.87 5.28
N TYR A 321 -13.64 -9.93 3.98
CA TYR A 321 -14.52 -10.52 2.97
C TYR A 321 -14.52 -12.06 2.99
N TYR A 322 -15.66 -12.64 2.64
CA TYR A 322 -15.93 -14.07 2.57
C TYR A 322 -16.78 -14.39 1.35
N HIS A 323 -16.49 -15.50 0.68
CA HIS A 323 -17.09 -15.88 -0.61
C HIS A 323 -17.68 -17.30 -0.57
N ARG A 324 -18.88 -17.46 -1.13
CA ARG A 324 -19.58 -18.75 -1.25
C ARG A 324 -19.98 -18.98 -2.71
N ALA A 325 -19.31 -19.94 -3.35
CA ALA A 325 -19.57 -20.31 -4.74
C ALA A 325 -21.00 -20.86 -4.94
N LEU A 326 -21.82 -20.24 -5.79
CA LEU A 326 -23.14 -20.77 -6.20
C LEU A 326 -23.04 -21.56 -7.51
N ASN A 327 -22.23 -21.06 -8.44
CA ASN A 327 -21.92 -21.63 -9.75
C ASN A 327 -20.41 -21.89 -9.87
N TRP A 328 -19.90 -22.85 -9.09
CA TRP A 328 -18.44 -23.11 -9.02
C TRP A 328 -17.80 -23.37 -10.39
N THR A 329 -18.51 -24.01 -11.32
CA THR A 329 -18.01 -24.27 -12.69
C THR A 329 -17.71 -22.97 -13.44
N LYS A 330 -18.62 -21.98 -13.41
CA LYS A 330 -18.37 -20.67 -14.02
C LYS A 330 -17.27 -19.91 -13.30
N LEU A 331 -17.29 -19.90 -11.95
CA LEU A 331 -16.24 -19.23 -11.15
C LEU A 331 -14.84 -19.79 -11.41
N HIS A 332 -14.72 -21.10 -11.63
CA HIS A 332 -13.46 -21.72 -12.03
C HIS A 332 -13.09 -21.38 -13.48
N ALA A 333 -14.05 -21.39 -14.40
CA ALA A 333 -13.82 -21.07 -15.81
C ALA A 333 -13.39 -19.60 -16.03
N CYS A 334 -13.98 -18.64 -15.30
CA CYS A 334 -13.58 -17.24 -15.38
C CYS A 334 -12.33 -16.93 -14.55
N GLY A 335 -11.92 -17.79 -13.61
CA GLY A 335 -10.72 -17.64 -12.78
C GLY A 335 -10.97 -17.20 -11.33
N PHE A 336 -12.18 -16.74 -10.98
CA PHE A 336 -12.59 -16.30 -9.63
C PHE A 336 -12.39 -17.37 -8.54
N SER A 337 -12.38 -18.66 -8.87
CA SER A 337 -12.23 -19.74 -7.89
C SER A 337 -11.22 -20.80 -8.33
N PRO A 338 -10.01 -20.83 -7.74
CA PRO A 338 -9.02 -21.86 -8.08
C PRO A 338 -9.48 -23.26 -7.63
N LEU A 339 -9.07 -24.29 -8.37
CA LEU A 339 -9.23 -25.68 -7.97
C LEU A 339 -8.22 -26.04 -6.88
N PRO A 340 -8.64 -26.45 -5.67
CA PRO A 340 -7.69 -26.81 -4.61
C PRO A 340 -6.84 -28.03 -4.97
N ASN A 341 -5.56 -28.02 -4.61
CA ASN A 341 -4.63 -29.13 -4.84
C ASN A 341 -5.21 -30.46 -4.32
N GLY A 342 -5.21 -31.49 -5.18
CA GLY A 342 -5.78 -32.82 -4.88
C GLY A 342 -7.31 -32.92 -5.02
N SER A 343 -8.01 -31.83 -5.35
CA SER A 343 -9.43 -31.84 -5.69
C SER A 343 -9.67 -32.10 -7.18
N LYS A 344 -10.89 -32.51 -7.54
CA LYS A 344 -11.42 -32.48 -8.90
C LYS A 344 -12.58 -31.48 -9.04
N PRO A 345 -12.90 -30.98 -10.25
CA PRO A 345 -14.04 -30.09 -10.50
C PRO A 345 -15.37 -30.64 -9.96
N GLU A 346 -15.66 -31.93 -10.18
CA GLU A 346 -16.92 -32.56 -9.77
C GLU A 346 -17.04 -32.61 -8.23
N TYR A 347 -15.91 -32.72 -7.53
CA TYR A 347 -15.89 -32.65 -6.07
C TYR A 347 -16.24 -31.24 -5.57
N GLN A 348 -15.75 -30.17 -6.21
CA GLN A 348 -16.10 -28.80 -5.80
C GLN A 348 -17.57 -28.47 -6.12
N VAL A 349 -18.08 -28.91 -7.28
CA VAL A 349 -19.52 -28.80 -7.60
C VAL A 349 -20.38 -29.53 -6.57
N ARG A 350 -20.00 -30.75 -6.16
CA ARG A 350 -20.68 -31.50 -5.09
C ARG A 350 -20.54 -30.84 -3.71
N LYS A 351 -19.36 -30.33 -3.37
CA LYS A 351 -19.07 -29.64 -2.09
C LYS A 351 -19.99 -28.42 -1.91
N TYR A 352 -20.18 -27.65 -2.98
CA TYR A 352 -20.95 -26.41 -2.97
C TYR A 352 -22.42 -26.56 -3.38
N ALA A 353 -22.86 -27.78 -3.70
CA ALA A 353 -24.25 -28.09 -4.01
C ALA A 353 -25.23 -27.56 -2.92
N LEU A 354 -26.42 -27.20 -3.38
CA LEU A 354 -27.51 -26.61 -2.61
C LEU A 354 -28.82 -27.33 -2.99
N PRO A 355 -29.79 -27.42 -2.07
CA PRO A 355 -31.13 -27.95 -2.36
C PRO A 355 -31.85 -27.21 -3.50
N GLU A 356 -32.84 -27.86 -4.10
CA GLU A 356 -33.70 -27.26 -5.14
C GLU A 356 -34.83 -26.38 -4.56
N ALA A 357 -35.19 -26.60 -3.29
CA ALA A 357 -36.23 -25.86 -2.58
C ALA A 357 -35.69 -25.29 -1.27
N THR A 358 -36.26 -24.16 -0.86
CA THR A 358 -36.03 -23.57 0.47
C THR A 358 -36.74 -24.41 1.54
N SER A 359 -36.19 -24.42 2.74
CA SER A 359 -36.59 -25.30 3.84
C SER A 359 -37.41 -24.61 4.93
N THR A 360 -37.28 -23.28 5.08
CA THR A 360 -38.00 -22.52 6.10
C THR A 360 -39.48 -22.36 5.74
N LYS A 361 -40.36 -22.97 6.55
CA LYS A 361 -41.81 -22.77 6.46
C LYS A 361 -42.15 -21.28 6.67
N GLY A 362 -43.08 -20.75 5.86
CA GLY A 362 -43.52 -19.36 5.94
C GLY A 362 -42.63 -18.36 5.19
N LEU A 363 -41.52 -18.82 4.59
CA LEU A 363 -40.63 -17.97 3.80
C LEU A 363 -41.31 -17.50 2.50
N ARG A 364 -41.32 -16.19 2.28
CA ARG A 364 -41.83 -15.54 1.06
C ARG A 364 -41.10 -14.24 0.77
N GLU A 365 -41.29 -13.70 -0.43
CA GLU A 365 -40.79 -12.38 -0.79
C GLU A 365 -41.42 -11.28 0.08
N MET A 366 -40.63 -10.26 0.42
CA MET A 366 -41.08 -9.10 1.19
C MET A 366 -42.05 -8.24 0.35
N GLN A 367 -43.14 -7.82 0.98
CA GLN A 367 -44.17 -6.98 0.37
C GLN A 367 -44.26 -5.65 1.12
N ASP A 368 -44.90 -4.66 0.48
CA ASP A 368 -45.05 -3.30 1.03
C ASP A 368 -45.73 -3.27 2.42
N LYS A 369 -46.72 -4.17 2.62
CA LYS A 369 -47.40 -4.38 3.92
C LYS A 369 -46.46 -4.82 5.05
N ASP A 370 -45.31 -5.41 4.73
CA ASP A 370 -44.39 -5.98 5.73
C ASP A 370 -43.39 -4.93 6.23
N VAL A 371 -43.23 -3.79 5.55
CA VAL A 371 -42.21 -2.77 5.82
C VAL A 371 -42.17 -2.38 7.29
N GLY A 372 -43.30 -1.97 7.87
CA GLY A 372 -43.35 -1.57 9.28
C GLY A 372 -43.00 -2.70 10.25
N ALA A 373 -43.31 -3.96 9.91
CA ALA A 373 -42.94 -5.12 10.72
C ALA A 373 -41.43 -5.41 10.61
N VAL A 374 -40.88 -5.37 9.39
CA VAL A 374 -39.44 -5.53 9.12
C VAL A 374 -38.64 -4.42 9.81
N VAL A 375 -39.06 -3.15 9.75
CA VAL A 375 -38.40 -2.04 10.45
C VAL A 375 -38.37 -2.31 11.96
N ARG A 376 -39.50 -2.68 12.59
CA ARG A 376 -39.54 -2.98 14.04
C ARG A 376 -38.63 -4.16 14.43
N LEU A 377 -38.63 -5.24 13.65
CA LEU A 377 -37.76 -6.40 13.84
C LEU A 377 -36.28 -6.01 13.67
N LEU A 378 -35.94 -5.31 12.59
CA LEU A 378 -34.58 -4.89 12.27
C LEU A 378 -34.04 -3.87 13.28
N THR A 379 -34.84 -2.92 13.76
CA THR A 379 -34.47 -1.99 14.83
C THR A 379 -34.11 -2.74 16.12
N ARG A 380 -34.93 -3.72 16.54
CA ARG A 380 -34.63 -4.55 17.73
C ARG A 380 -33.37 -5.41 17.53
N TYR A 381 -33.21 -5.99 16.35
CA TYR A 381 -32.06 -6.84 16.03
C TYR A 381 -30.75 -6.05 15.98
N LEU A 382 -30.75 -4.89 15.31
CA LEU A 382 -29.60 -4.00 15.14
C LEU A 382 -29.24 -3.23 16.41
N ALA A 383 -30.17 -3.04 17.36
CA ALA A 383 -29.89 -2.41 18.65
C ALA A 383 -28.77 -3.11 19.44
N ARG A 384 -28.51 -4.40 19.15
CA ARG A 384 -27.47 -5.21 19.80
C ARG A 384 -26.04 -4.89 19.32
N PHE A 385 -25.89 -4.22 18.18
CA PHE A 385 -24.59 -3.86 17.61
C PHE A 385 -24.13 -2.47 18.08
N ASP A 386 -22.82 -2.26 18.12
CA ASP A 386 -22.20 -1.00 18.54
C ASP A 386 -22.38 0.12 17.52
N MET A 387 -22.36 -0.17 16.22
CA MET A 387 -22.59 0.82 15.17
C MET A 387 -23.55 0.26 14.12
N ALA A 388 -24.71 0.89 13.97
CA ALA A 388 -25.75 0.47 13.05
C ALA A 388 -26.59 1.66 12.54
N PRO A 389 -27.13 1.60 11.31
CA PRO A 389 -28.09 2.59 10.82
C PRO A 389 -29.43 2.49 11.57
N GLN A 390 -30.19 3.58 11.55
CA GLN A 390 -31.60 3.61 11.94
C GLN A 390 -32.45 3.86 10.69
N PHE A 391 -33.22 2.84 10.28
CA PHE A 391 -34.10 2.92 9.11
C PHE A 391 -35.49 3.45 9.50
N THR A 392 -35.95 4.46 8.77
CA THR A 392 -37.36 4.82 8.64
C THR A 392 -38.10 3.83 7.72
N GLU A 393 -39.44 3.86 7.73
CA GLU A 393 -40.22 3.07 6.76
C GLU A 393 -39.99 3.49 5.30
N GLU A 394 -39.66 4.75 5.05
CA GLU A 394 -39.36 5.27 3.70
C GLU A 394 -38.02 4.74 3.19
N GLU A 395 -36.97 4.83 4.02
CA GLU A 395 -35.66 4.21 3.72
C GLU A 395 -35.79 2.70 3.56
N ALA A 396 -36.57 2.02 4.40
CA ALA A 396 -36.80 0.57 4.29
C ALA A 396 -37.54 0.17 3.01
N ARG A 397 -38.51 0.97 2.52
CA ARG A 397 -39.15 0.75 1.22
C ARG A 397 -38.14 0.87 0.08
N HIS A 398 -37.28 1.88 0.11
CA HIS A 398 -36.25 2.06 -0.93
C HIS A 398 -35.17 0.97 -0.90
N TRP A 399 -34.63 0.66 0.28
CA TRP A 399 -33.51 -0.25 0.43
C TRP A 399 -33.88 -1.72 0.30
N PHE A 400 -35.06 -2.12 0.77
CA PHE A 400 -35.42 -3.54 0.88
C PHE A 400 -36.52 -4.01 -0.07
N LEU A 401 -37.46 -3.16 -0.50
CA LEU A 401 -38.60 -3.65 -1.29
C LEU A 401 -38.16 -4.04 -2.72
N PRO A 402 -38.38 -5.29 -3.17
CA PRO A 402 -38.05 -5.69 -4.53
C PRO A 402 -38.88 -4.91 -5.57
N LYS A 403 -38.21 -4.17 -6.46
CA LYS A 403 -38.86 -3.49 -7.59
C LYS A 403 -39.09 -4.49 -8.73
N LYS A 404 -40.30 -4.47 -9.29
CA LYS A 404 -40.71 -5.34 -10.42
C LYS A 404 -40.47 -4.71 -11.79
N ASP A 405 -40.28 -3.39 -11.82
CA ASP A 405 -40.02 -2.62 -13.03
C ASP A 405 -38.50 -2.46 -13.22
N GLY A 406 -37.96 -3.10 -14.26
CA GLY A 406 -36.54 -3.06 -14.59
C GLY A 406 -35.72 -4.23 -14.03
N ARG A 407 -34.39 -4.08 -14.01
CA ARG A 407 -33.47 -5.14 -13.56
C ARG A 407 -33.43 -5.18 -12.03
N GLN A 408 -33.80 -6.32 -11.45
CA GLN A 408 -33.83 -6.48 -9.99
C GLN A 408 -32.42 -6.31 -9.39
N VAL A 409 -32.28 -5.33 -8.48
CA VAL A 409 -31.04 -5.04 -7.74
C VAL A 409 -31.03 -5.70 -6.37
N ILE A 410 -32.16 -5.73 -5.67
CA ILE A 410 -32.32 -6.25 -4.30
C ILE A 410 -33.30 -7.43 -4.26
N TRP A 411 -32.94 -8.46 -3.49
CA TRP A 411 -33.82 -9.55 -3.10
C TRP A 411 -34.01 -9.50 -1.59
N SER A 412 -35.26 -9.48 -1.16
CA SER A 412 -35.62 -9.41 0.26
C SER A 412 -36.75 -10.37 0.56
N TYR A 413 -36.59 -11.13 1.64
CA TYR A 413 -37.51 -12.17 2.04
C TYR A 413 -37.86 -12.02 3.52
N VAL A 414 -39.09 -12.41 3.84
CA VAL A 414 -39.62 -12.48 5.20
C VAL A 414 -40.11 -13.89 5.49
N VAL A 415 -40.04 -14.30 6.74
CA VAL A 415 -40.74 -15.49 7.24
C VAL A 415 -41.97 -15.02 8.00
N GLU A 416 -43.13 -15.48 7.57
CA GLU A 416 -44.41 -15.23 8.22
C GLU A 416 -44.88 -16.48 8.96
N ASP A 417 -45.08 -16.37 10.28
CA ASP A 417 -45.72 -17.37 11.11
C ASP A 417 -46.90 -16.76 11.85
N ASN A 418 -48.06 -17.42 11.79
CA ASN A 418 -49.32 -16.98 12.41
C ASN A 418 -49.71 -15.50 12.10
N GLY A 419 -49.35 -14.99 10.92
CA GLY A 419 -49.63 -13.62 10.48
C GLY A 419 -48.62 -12.56 10.95
N ALA A 420 -47.56 -12.96 11.65
CA ALA A 420 -46.47 -12.08 12.10
C ALA A 420 -45.17 -12.38 11.34
N VAL A 421 -44.41 -11.33 11.03
CA VAL A 421 -43.05 -11.47 10.46
C VAL A 421 -42.08 -11.80 11.59
N THR A 422 -41.49 -12.99 11.55
CA THR A 422 -40.53 -13.49 12.57
C THR A 422 -39.08 -13.35 12.15
N ASP A 423 -38.82 -13.30 10.84
CA ASP A 423 -37.49 -13.22 10.26
C ASP A 423 -37.50 -12.39 8.98
N PHE A 424 -36.35 -11.79 8.69
CA PHE A 424 -36.09 -11.00 7.50
C PHE A 424 -34.65 -11.25 7.02
N PHE A 425 -34.42 -11.36 5.72
CA PHE A 425 -33.07 -11.27 5.15
C PHE A 425 -33.09 -10.69 3.74
N SER A 426 -31.98 -10.05 3.37
CA SER A 426 -31.82 -9.41 2.06
C SER A 426 -30.40 -9.57 1.50
N PHE A 427 -30.29 -9.56 0.18
CA PHE A 427 -29.04 -9.51 -0.55
C PHE A 427 -29.21 -8.73 -1.86
N PHE A 428 -28.21 -7.95 -2.24
CA PHE A 428 -28.22 -7.21 -3.51
C PHE A 428 -27.27 -7.85 -4.52
N CYS A 429 -27.46 -7.56 -5.81
CA CYS A 429 -26.53 -7.97 -6.86
C CYS A 429 -25.73 -6.77 -7.36
N VAL A 430 -24.41 -6.95 -7.47
CA VAL A 430 -23.56 -6.15 -8.34
C VAL A 430 -23.00 -7.10 -9.39
N GLU A 431 -22.89 -6.61 -10.62
CA GLU A 431 -22.31 -7.38 -11.71
C GLU A 431 -20.87 -6.94 -11.92
N SER A 432 -20.02 -7.88 -12.33
CA SER A 432 -18.66 -7.56 -12.75
C SER A 432 -18.44 -8.08 -14.17
N SER A 433 -17.94 -7.21 -15.04
CA SER A 433 -17.60 -7.55 -16.43
C SER A 433 -16.38 -8.45 -16.46
N ILE A 434 -16.48 -9.60 -17.13
CA ILE A 434 -15.39 -10.58 -17.22
C ILE A 434 -14.46 -10.20 -18.38
N ILE A 435 -13.28 -9.65 -18.06
CA ILE A 435 -12.38 -9.05 -19.06
C ILE A 435 -11.65 -10.10 -19.93
N LYS A 436 -11.66 -11.37 -19.51
CA LYS A 436 -10.77 -12.45 -19.99
C LYS A 436 -11.34 -13.38 -21.06
N ASN A 437 -12.65 -13.37 -21.30
CA ASN A 437 -13.28 -14.19 -22.36
C ASN A 437 -13.55 -13.34 -23.61
N ASN A 438 -13.09 -13.78 -24.77
CA ASN A 438 -13.33 -13.14 -26.07
C ASN A 438 -14.81 -13.23 -26.57
N GLU A 439 -15.72 -13.78 -25.75
CA GLU A 439 -17.16 -13.69 -25.97
C GLU A 439 -17.69 -12.42 -25.29
N VAL A 440 -18.05 -11.43 -26.12
CA VAL A 440 -18.12 -9.98 -25.80
C VAL A 440 -19.12 -9.56 -24.70
N ASN A 441 -19.85 -10.47 -24.03
CA ASN A 441 -20.94 -10.13 -23.12
C ASN A 441 -21.11 -10.99 -21.84
N ASP A 442 -20.17 -11.86 -21.43
CA ASP A 442 -20.36 -12.59 -20.15
C ASP A 442 -20.04 -11.71 -18.93
N VAL A 443 -20.96 -11.71 -17.95
CA VAL A 443 -20.87 -10.95 -16.70
C VAL A 443 -20.96 -11.89 -15.51
N LEU A 444 -20.10 -11.68 -14.51
CA LEU A 444 -20.18 -12.38 -13.24
C LEU A 444 -21.24 -11.71 -12.36
N ARG A 445 -22.28 -12.45 -11.96
CA ARG A 445 -23.36 -11.89 -11.13
C ARG A 445 -23.11 -12.20 -9.66
N VAL A 446 -22.65 -11.20 -8.91
CA VAL A 446 -22.21 -11.34 -7.52
C VAL A 446 -23.32 -10.91 -6.59
N ALA A 447 -23.77 -11.82 -5.71
CA ALA A 447 -24.68 -11.48 -4.62
C ALA A 447 -23.87 -10.95 -3.43
N TYR A 448 -24.36 -9.93 -2.72
CA TYR A 448 -23.80 -9.44 -1.48
C TYR A 448 -24.86 -9.52 -0.38
N LEU A 449 -24.55 -10.22 0.71
CA LEU A 449 -25.40 -10.24 1.91
C LEU A 449 -25.55 -8.81 2.44
N PHE A 450 -26.80 -8.39 2.62
CA PHE A 450 -27.13 -7.04 3.08
C PHE A 450 -27.62 -7.10 4.53
N TYR A 451 -28.85 -6.69 4.81
CA TYR A 451 -29.42 -6.74 6.16
C TYR A 451 -30.27 -7.98 6.39
N TYR A 452 -30.26 -8.47 7.64
CA TYR A 452 -31.12 -9.54 8.11
C TYR A 452 -31.45 -9.34 9.59
N ALA A 453 -32.50 -10.01 10.05
CA ALA A 453 -32.95 -10.01 11.43
C ALA A 453 -33.83 -11.25 11.70
N THR A 454 -33.86 -11.69 12.96
CA THR A 454 -34.71 -12.80 13.42
C THR A 454 -35.12 -12.58 14.87
N GLU A 455 -36.33 -12.98 15.27
CA GLU A 455 -36.73 -13.04 16.68
C GLU A 455 -36.01 -14.17 17.45
N ALA A 456 -35.46 -15.18 16.76
CA ALA A 456 -34.85 -16.33 17.39
C ALA A 456 -33.56 -15.96 18.15
N GLY A 457 -33.49 -16.31 19.44
CA GLY A 457 -32.35 -15.98 20.30
C GLY A 457 -32.28 -14.51 20.75
N LEU A 458 -33.32 -13.70 20.48
CA LEU A 458 -33.46 -12.33 21.03
C LEU A 458 -34.04 -12.27 22.45
N SER A 459 -34.47 -13.39 23.02
CA SER A 459 -34.90 -13.48 24.42
C SER A 459 -33.80 -13.04 25.39
N GLU A 460 -34.17 -12.63 26.60
CA GLU A 460 -33.23 -12.47 27.70
C GLU A 460 -33.45 -13.59 28.73
N PRO A 461 -32.41 -14.39 29.07
CA PRO A 461 -31.04 -14.37 28.53
C PRO A 461 -30.97 -14.82 27.06
N ARG A 462 -29.95 -14.31 26.34
CA ARG A 462 -29.78 -14.55 24.90
C ARG A 462 -29.37 -15.99 24.60
N ASP A 463 -30.15 -16.66 23.74
CA ASP A 463 -29.81 -17.99 23.24
C ASP A 463 -28.99 -17.91 21.95
N ARG A 464 -27.65 -17.92 22.13
CA ARG A 464 -26.67 -17.96 21.03
C ARG A 464 -26.77 -19.24 20.19
N ALA A 465 -27.25 -20.35 20.75
CA ALA A 465 -27.39 -21.62 20.04
C ALA A 465 -28.64 -21.63 19.14
N ALA A 466 -29.77 -21.13 19.63
CA ALA A 466 -30.96 -20.90 18.82
C ALA A 466 -30.67 -19.89 17.69
N LEU A 467 -29.99 -18.77 17.99
CA LEU A 467 -29.58 -17.78 16.98
C LEU A 467 -28.67 -18.41 15.91
N LYS A 468 -27.61 -19.13 16.30
CA LYS A 468 -26.71 -19.84 15.36
C LYS A 468 -27.48 -20.82 14.48
N THR A 469 -28.42 -21.57 15.05
CA THR A 469 -29.25 -22.52 14.31
C THR A 469 -30.18 -21.81 13.31
N ARG A 470 -30.86 -20.74 13.73
CA ARG A 470 -31.81 -20.01 12.87
C ARG A 470 -31.11 -19.28 11.73
N LEU A 471 -30.01 -18.56 12.01
CA LEU A 471 -29.25 -17.88 10.97
C LEU A 471 -28.68 -18.85 9.92
N ASN A 472 -28.26 -20.05 10.34
CA ASN A 472 -27.83 -21.08 9.38
C ASN A 472 -28.97 -21.55 8.47
N ALA A 473 -30.20 -21.67 8.96
CA ALA A 473 -31.36 -22.00 8.12
C ALA A 473 -31.69 -20.86 7.13
N LEU A 474 -31.78 -19.62 7.62
CA LEU A 474 -32.08 -18.44 6.80
C LEU A 474 -31.04 -18.22 5.70
N VAL A 475 -29.74 -18.31 6.04
CA VAL A 475 -28.66 -18.14 5.06
C VAL A 475 -28.60 -19.31 4.07
N ASN A 476 -28.94 -20.53 4.48
CA ASN A 476 -29.05 -21.65 3.54
C ASN A 476 -30.13 -21.38 2.47
N ASP A 477 -31.31 -20.91 2.90
CA ASP A 477 -32.40 -20.54 2.00
C ASP A 477 -32.03 -19.31 1.15
N ALA A 478 -31.31 -18.32 1.69
CA ALA A 478 -30.77 -17.19 0.92
C ALA A 478 -29.82 -17.65 -0.21
N LEU A 479 -28.95 -18.63 0.05
CA LEU A 479 -28.06 -19.22 -0.96
C LEU A 479 -28.87 -19.99 -2.04
N VAL A 480 -29.93 -20.71 -1.65
CA VAL A 480 -30.84 -21.37 -2.60
C VAL A 480 -31.56 -20.35 -3.48
N LEU A 481 -32.05 -19.25 -2.89
CA LEU A 481 -32.74 -18.17 -3.61
C LEU A 481 -31.80 -17.40 -4.55
N ALA A 482 -30.59 -17.08 -4.11
CA ALA A 482 -29.56 -16.47 -4.96
C ALA A 482 -29.18 -17.36 -6.15
N LYS A 483 -29.06 -18.68 -5.93
CA LYS A 483 -28.83 -19.65 -7.02
C LYS A 483 -30.02 -19.69 -7.99
N LYS A 484 -31.27 -19.64 -7.50
CA LYS A 484 -32.48 -19.53 -8.35
C LYS A 484 -32.52 -18.23 -9.15
N ALA A 485 -32.07 -17.12 -8.56
CA ALA A 485 -31.89 -15.82 -9.20
C ALA A 485 -30.72 -15.78 -10.21
N ARG A 486 -30.04 -16.91 -10.48
CA ARG A 486 -28.88 -17.05 -11.38
C ARG A 486 -27.72 -16.13 -10.99
N LEU A 487 -27.41 -16.08 -9.69
CA LEU A 487 -26.21 -15.45 -9.15
C LEU A 487 -25.10 -16.51 -9.03
N ASP A 488 -23.86 -16.11 -9.34
CA ASP A 488 -22.73 -17.02 -9.53
C ASP A 488 -21.93 -17.24 -8.24
N VAL A 489 -21.84 -16.22 -7.39
CA VAL A 489 -21.16 -16.23 -6.08
C VAL A 489 -21.95 -15.38 -5.09
N PHE A 490 -21.88 -15.74 -3.81
CA PHE A 490 -22.50 -15.02 -2.70
C PHE A 490 -21.43 -14.54 -1.72
N ASN A 491 -21.32 -13.23 -1.57
CA ASN A 491 -20.34 -12.55 -0.73
C ASN A 491 -20.95 -12.13 0.60
N ALA A 492 -20.14 -12.17 1.65
CA ALA A 492 -20.47 -11.64 2.97
C ALA A 492 -19.20 -11.05 3.62
N LEU A 493 -19.38 -10.22 4.63
CA LEU A 493 -18.30 -9.70 5.48
C LEU A 493 -18.35 -10.39 6.85
N SER A 494 -17.31 -10.26 7.66
CA SER A 494 -17.28 -10.76 9.06
C SER A 494 -18.17 -9.97 10.05
N LEU A 495 -18.89 -8.95 9.57
CA LEU A 495 -19.79 -8.08 10.34
C LEU A 495 -21.05 -8.79 10.90
N MET A 496 -21.80 -8.11 11.76
CA MET A 496 -22.97 -8.64 12.47
C MET A 496 -22.68 -10.01 13.14
N ASP A 497 -23.66 -10.91 13.13
CA ASP A 497 -23.55 -12.28 13.63
C ASP A 497 -23.02 -13.26 12.56
N ASN A 498 -22.40 -12.77 11.47
CA ASN A 498 -22.00 -13.61 10.34
C ASN A 498 -21.05 -14.73 10.76
N GLY A 499 -20.26 -14.51 11.81
CA GLY A 499 -19.42 -15.54 12.44
C GLY A 499 -20.16 -16.83 12.79
N LEU A 500 -21.47 -16.76 13.11
CA LEU A 500 -22.26 -17.95 13.48
C LEU A 500 -22.58 -18.88 12.30
N PHE A 501 -22.51 -18.41 11.04
CA PHE A 501 -22.90 -19.22 9.87
C PHE A 501 -21.85 -19.32 8.76
N LEU A 502 -20.88 -18.40 8.65
CA LEU A 502 -19.92 -18.37 7.54
C LEU A 502 -19.19 -19.72 7.36
N GLY A 503 -18.65 -20.29 8.44
CA GLY A 503 -17.97 -21.59 8.41
C GLY A 503 -18.90 -22.74 7.98
N GLN A 504 -20.06 -22.87 8.63
CA GLN A 504 -21.02 -23.96 8.39
C GLN A 504 -21.66 -23.89 7.00
N GLN A 505 -21.97 -22.70 6.49
CA GLN A 505 -22.49 -22.49 5.13
C GLN A 505 -21.39 -22.54 4.05
N LYS A 506 -20.14 -22.86 4.42
CA LYS A 506 -18.98 -23.08 3.53
C LYS A 506 -18.50 -21.82 2.81
N PHE A 507 -18.60 -20.65 3.45
CA PHE A 507 -17.94 -19.45 2.96
C PHE A 507 -16.43 -19.55 3.17
N GLY A 508 -15.64 -19.36 2.11
CA GLY A 508 -14.18 -19.24 2.20
C GLY A 508 -13.78 -17.79 2.52
N GLY A 509 -12.80 -17.60 3.40
CA GLY A 509 -12.28 -16.26 3.69
C GLY A 509 -11.47 -15.72 2.51
N GLY A 510 -11.90 -14.60 1.94
CA GLY A 510 -11.14 -13.81 0.97
C GLY A 510 -9.94 -13.13 1.62
N ASP A 511 -9.10 -12.49 0.82
CA ASP A 511 -7.94 -11.71 1.25
C ASP A 511 -8.27 -10.22 1.46
N GLY A 512 -9.30 -9.70 0.78
CA GLY A 512 -9.83 -8.35 0.97
C GLY A 512 -10.30 -8.05 2.40
N GLN A 513 -9.89 -6.89 2.91
CA GLN A 513 -10.38 -6.28 4.15
C GLN A 513 -11.15 -5.00 3.86
N LEU A 514 -12.09 -4.66 4.74
CA LEU A 514 -12.87 -3.44 4.71
C LEU A 514 -12.74 -2.69 6.03
N HIS A 515 -12.19 -1.48 5.97
CA HIS A 515 -12.02 -0.60 7.13
C HIS A 515 -13.16 0.43 7.18
N TYR A 516 -13.72 0.64 8.37
CA TYR A 516 -14.81 1.58 8.63
C TYR A 516 -14.30 2.85 9.31
N TYR A 517 -14.78 4.01 8.85
CA TYR A 517 -14.36 5.32 9.31
C TYR A 517 -15.54 6.24 9.62
N LEU A 518 -15.35 7.09 10.63
CA LEU A 518 -16.23 8.21 10.91
C LEU A 518 -15.43 9.51 10.78
N PHE A 519 -15.88 10.39 9.88
CA PHE A 519 -15.38 11.74 9.74
C PHE A 519 -16.02 12.64 10.80
N ASN A 520 -15.21 13.48 11.45
CA ASN A 520 -15.62 14.42 12.49
C ASN A 520 -16.32 13.77 13.71
N TYR A 521 -15.98 12.51 14.02
CA TYR A 521 -16.48 11.80 15.19
C TYR A 521 -15.38 10.90 15.77
N ARG A 522 -15.18 10.97 17.09
CA ARG A 522 -14.32 10.07 17.85
C ARG A 522 -15.18 8.94 18.41
N ALA A 523 -14.83 7.69 18.10
CA ALA A 523 -15.45 6.49 18.63
C ALA A 523 -14.37 5.54 19.18
N ASN A 524 -14.69 4.77 20.22
CA ASN A 524 -13.84 3.67 20.66
C ASN A 524 -13.92 2.52 19.65
N HIS A 525 -12.85 1.71 19.56
CA HIS A 525 -12.78 0.58 18.64
C HIS A 525 -13.99 -0.37 18.76
N ILE A 526 -14.50 -0.82 17.63
CA ILE A 526 -15.63 -1.76 17.51
C ILE A 526 -15.11 -3.07 16.91
N SER A 527 -15.50 -4.22 17.48
CA SER A 527 -15.10 -5.53 16.93
C SER A 527 -15.61 -5.70 15.49
N GLY A 528 -14.72 -6.08 14.57
CA GLY A 528 -15.06 -6.36 13.18
C GLY A 528 -15.41 -7.83 12.87
N GLY A 529 -15.50 -8.69 13.90
CA GLY A 529 -15.75 -10.12 13.74
C GLY A 529 -14.54 -10.93 13.29
N VAL A 530 -13.34 -10.38 13.46
CA VAL A 530 -12.07 -11.07 13.24
C VAL A 530 -11.12 -10.93 14.42
N ASP A 531 -10.34 -11.98 14.68
CA ASP A 531 -9.36 -12.04 15.75
C ASP A 531 -8.06 -11.30 15.40
N ALA A 532 -7.14 -11.27 16.37
CA ALA A 532 -5.76 -10.75 16.23
C ALA A 532 -4.92 -11.36 15.08
N LYS A 533 -5.38 -12.47 14.48
CA LYS A 533 -4.75 -13.21 13.37
C LYS A 533 -5.57 -13.12 12.08
N ASN A 534 -6.55 -12.20 12.01
CA ASN A 534 -7.47 -12.00 10.89
C ASN A 534 -8.28 -13.27 10.54
N GLN A 535 -8.50 -14.16 11.52
CA GLN A 535 -9.42 -15.30 11.43
C GLN A 535 -10.80 -14.90 11.96
N LEU A 536 -11.82 -15.68 11.64
CA LEU A 536 -13.19 -15.43 12.10
C LEU A 536 -13.27 -15.55 13.62
N ASP A 537 -13.72 -14.49 14.31
CA ASP A 537 -14.02 -14.56 15.74
C ASP A 537 -15.49 -14.99 15.91
N GLU A 538 -15.70 -16.30 16.05
CA GLU A 538 -17.05 -16.84 16.29
C GLU A 538 -17.60 -16.49 17.68
N ASP A 539 -16.76 -16.10 18.64
CA ASP A 539 -17.11 -15.96 20.07
C ASP A 539 -17.50 -14.53 20.46
N HIS A 540 -16.73 -13.53 20.03
CA HIS A 540 -17.04 -12.12 20.28
C HIS A 540 -17.83 -11.48 19.14
N LEU A 541 -17.84 -12.10 17.95
CA LEU A 541 -18.53 -11.63 16.75
C LEU A 541 -18.18 -10.17 16.42
N SER A 542 -19.02 -9.48 15.65
CA SER A 542 -18.82 -8.08 15.30
C SER A 542 -19.83 -7.16 15.97
N GLY A 543 -19.36 -5.99 16.42
CA GLY A 543 -20.21 -4.86 16.80
C GLY A 543 -20.61 -3.97 15.61
N ILE A 544 -20.22 -4.31 14.38
CA ILE A 544 -20.61 -3.59 13.16
C ILE A 544 -21.91 -4.17 12.63
N GLY A 545 -22.98 -3.38 12.74
CA GLY A 545 -24.30 -3.62 12.16
C GLY A 545 -24.58 -2.77 10.92
N LEU A 546 -23.54 -2.36 10.20
CA LEU A 546 -23.61 -1.50 8.99
C LEU A 546 -22.90 -2.20 7.83
N VAL A 547 -23.55 -2.31 6.67
CA VAL A 547 -23.02 -2.98 5.45
C VAL A 547 -22.70 -1.98 4.34
N MET A 548 -21.50 -2.07 3.77
CA MET A 548 -20.96 -1.18 2.72
C MET A 548 -20.26 -1.99 1.59
N PRO A 549 -20.27 -1.55 0.31
CA PRO A 549 -19.60 -2.25 -0.83
C PRO A 549 -18.16 -1.75 -1.15
N THR A 550 -17.14 -2.64 -1.30
CA THR A 550 -15.69 -2.30 -1.62
C THR A 550 -14.81 -3.42 -2.30
N HIS A 551 -13.47 -3.20 -2.51
CA HIS A 551 -12.52 -3.85 -3.50
C HIS A 551 -10.96 -3.86 -3.10
N ALA A 552 -10.00 -4.59 -3.76
CA ALA A 552 -8.51 -4.64 -3.45
C ALA A 552 -7.37 -4.78 -4.59
N PHE A 553 -6.37 -5.73 -4.60
CA PHE A 553 -5.12 -5.90 -5.47
C PHE A 553 -4.81 -7.27 -6.23
N PRO A 554 -4.14 -7.32 -7.44
CA PRO A 554 -4.28 -8.47 -8.37
C PRO A 554 -3.57 -9.81 -8.12
N SER A 555 -4.03 -10.86 -8.81
CA SER A 555 -3.44 -12.20 -8.76
C SER A 555 -2.50 -12.52 -9.92
N ALA A 556 -1.73 -13.57 -9.69
CA ALA A 556 -0.69 -14.03 -10.57
C ALA A 556 -1.24 -14.59 -11.87
N GLU A 557 -2.39 -15.25 -11.84
CA GLU A 557 -2.94 -15.92 -13.01
C GLU A 557 -3.33 -14.92 -14.09
N GLU A 558 -3.93 -13.82 -13.67
CA GLU A 558 -4.47 -12.77 -14.52
C GLU A 558 -3.38 -11.86 -15.01
N THR A 559 -2.42 -11.55 -14.14
CA THR A 559 -1.18 -10.94 -14.55
C THR A 559 -0.48 -11.76 -15.62
N THR A 560 -0.63 -13.09 -15.67
CA THR A 560 -0.14 -13.92 -16.79
C THR A 560 -1.04 -13.95 -18.04
N GLN A 561 -2.30 -13.52 -17.93
CA GLN A 561 -3.26 -13.41 -19.04
C GLN A 561 -3.42 -11.98 -19.58
N HIS A 562 -2.95 -10.99 -18.82
CA HIS A 562 -2.95 -9.60 -19.19
C HIS A 562 -2.22 -9.40 -20.54
N PRO A 563 -2.75 -8.63 -21.51
CA PRO A 563 -2.16 -8.49 -22.84
C PRO A 563 -0.70 -8.02 -22.85
N ALA A 564 -0.26 -7.28 -21.82
CA ALA A 564 1.13 -6.86 -21.64
C ALA A 564 2.07 -7.94 -21.08
N TYR A 565 1.58 -9.09 -20.59
CA TYR A 565 2.43 -10.13 -20.00
C TYR A 565 3.55 -10.64 -20.93
N PRO A 566 3.32 -10.88 -22.23
CA PRO A 566 4.38 -11.22 -23.19
C PRO A 566 5.41 -10.10 -23.44
N SER A 567 5.19 -8.91 -22.86
CA SER A 567 6.08 -7.74 -22.90
C SER A 567 6.69 -7.37 -21.53
N ALA A 568 6.44 -8.17 -20.48
CA ALA A 568 6.93 -7.90 -19.12
C ALA A 568 8.46 -7.85 -19.02
N ILE A 569 9.13 -8.70 -19.82
CA ILE A 569 10.59 -8.76 -19.98
C ILE A 569 10.94 -8.27 -21.39
N TRP A 570 11.88 -7.33 -21.46
CA TRP A 570 12.28 -6.70 -22.71
C TRP A 570 13.33 -7.52 -23.45
N LYS A 571 13.12 -7.78 -24.74
CA LYS A 571 14.03 -8.56 -25.59
C LYS A 571 15.18 -7.69 -26.12
N LEU A 572 15.91 -7.07 -25.18
CA LEU A 572 17.13 -6.32 -25.43
C LEU A 572 18.22 -7.28 -25.94
N GLN A 573 18.73 -7.07 -27.15
CA GLN A 573 19.75 -7.92 -27.75
C GLN A 573 21.15 -7.39 -27.43
N PRO A 574 21.97 -8.11 -26.63
CA PRO A 574 23.32 -7.67 -26.30
C PRO A 574 24.23 -7.61 -27.53
N HIS A 575 25.35 -6.89 -27.41
CA HIS A 575 26.44 -6.88 -28.38
C HIS A 575 27.31 -8.14 -28.24
N SER A 576 27.51 -8.59 -26.99
CA SER A 576 28.12 -9.89 -26.68
C SER A 576 27.50 -10.49 -25.42
N SER A 577 27.43 -11.82 -25.35
CA SER A 577 26.92 -12.55 -24.19
C SER A 577 27.50 -13.95 -24.16
N GLY A 578 27.55 -14.58 -22.99
CA GLY A 578 27.98 -15.97 -22.91
C GLY A 578 27.97 -16.56 -21.51
N HIS A 579 28.42 -17.81 -21.43
CA HIS A 579 28.66 -18.52 -20.18
C HIS A 579 30.17 -18.58 -19.91
N LEU A 580 30.62 -17.89 -18.87
CA LEU A 580 32.01 -17.93 -18.41
C LEU A 580 32.17 -18.96 -17.29
N ARG A 581 33.14 -19.87 -17.43
CA ARG A 581 33.46 -20.84 -16.39
C ARG A 581 34.39 -20.24 -15.32
N VAL A 582 33.79 -19.68 -14.27
CA VAL A 582 34.45 -18.97 -13.16
C VAL A 582 34.82 -19.89 -11.99
N ALA A 583 35.51 -19.35 -10.99
CA ALA A 583 35.76 -19.99 -9.70
C ALA A 583 36.51 -21.35 -9.82
N LYS A 584 37.54 -21.37 -10.68
CA LYS A 584 38.45 -22.52 -10.87
C LYS A 584 39.34 -22.80 -9.65
N GLU A 585 39.55 -21.79 -8.80
CA GLU A 585 40.29 -21.91 -7.53
C GLU A 585 39.55 -22.80 -6.52
N ARG A 586 40.29 -23.67 -5.81
CA ARG A 586 39.71 -24.48 -4.73
C ARG A 586 39.11 -23.59 -3.63
N GLY A 587 37.95 -24.00 -3.11
CA GLY A 587 37.26 -23.34 -1.99
C GLY A 587 36.17 -22.35 -2.37
N ARG A 588 36.00 -21.98 -3.65
CA ARG A 588 34.95 -21.04 -4.11
C ARG A 588 33.66 -21.69 -4.62
N GLY A 589 33.50 -23.00 -4.46
CA GLY A 589 32.31 -23.75 -4.87
C GLY A 589 32.15 -23.92 -6.39
N GLY A 590 33.25 -23.82 -7.14
CA GLY A 590 33.31 -24.04 -8.59
C GLY A 590 34.28 -25.16 -8.99
N PRO A 591 34.59 -25.28 -10.29
CA PRO A 591 34.22 -24.36 -11.37
C PRO A 591 32.77 -24.53 -11.85
N PHE A 592 32.08 -23.41 -12.09
CA PHE A 592 30.70 -23.36 -12.60
C PHE A 592 30.55 -22.26 -13.66
N ASN A 593 29.46 -22.28 -14.42
CA ASN A 593 29.17 -21.32 -15.47
C ASN A 593 28.36 -20.11 -14.94
N LEU A 594 28.90 -18.91 -15.12
CA LEU A 594 28.23 -17.64 -14.87
C LEU A 594 27.76 -17.06 -16.22
N TYR A 595 26.50 -16.64 -16.30
CA TYR A 595 25.94 -16.01 -17.49
C TYR A 595 26.03 -14.48 -17.42
N TRP A 596 26.45 -13.87 -18.52
CA TRP A 596 26.67 -12.44 -18.66
C TRP A 596 26.23 -11.91 -20.03
N GLU A 597 25.82 -10.64 -20.08
CA GLU A 597 25.45 -9.90 -21.29
C GLU A 597 26.10 -8.50 -21.26
N VAL A 598 26.57 -8.01 -22.42
CA VAL A 598 27.10 -6.64 -22.61
C VAL A 598 26.26 -5.90 -23.64
N HIS A 599 25.75 -4.73 -23.28
CA HIS A 599 24.90 -3.87 -24.11
C HIS A 599 25.58 -2.51 -24.35
N GLY A 600 25.47 -1.95 -25.55
CA GLY A 600 26.28 -0.81 -25.99
C GLY A 600 27.76 -1.13 -26.25
N ASP A 601 28.43 -0.26 -26.99
CA ASP A 601 29.85 -0.32 -27.37
C ASP A 601 30.64 0.93 -26.96
N GLY A 602 29.96 1.96 -26.43
CA GLY A 602 30.53 3.25 -26.03
C GLY A 602 31.61 3.21 -24.94
N PRO A 603 32.42 4.28 -24.81
CA PRO A 603 33.64 4.26 -23.99
C PRO A 603 33.39 4.05 -22.49
N THR A 604 32.30 4.56 -21.93
CA THR A 604 32.04 4.51 -20.48
C THR A 604 31.55 3.13 -20.05
N LYS A 605 32.36 2.39 -19.28
CA LYS A 605 32.05 1.01 -18.90
C LYS A 605 31.28 0.97 -17.57
N LEU A 606 30.07 0.42 -17.60
CA LEU A 606 29.12 0.29 -16.49
C LEU A 606 28.97 -1.19 -16.11
N VAL A 607 28.99 -1.52 -14.81
CA VAL A 607 28.79 -2.89 -14.30
C VAL A 607 27.62 -2.89 -13.32
N LEU A 608 26.53 -3.58 -13.66
CA LEU A 608 25.30 -3.61 -12.87
C LEU A 608 25.18 -4.92 -12.09
N ILE A 609 25.23 -4.85 -10.75
CA ILE A 609 25.20 -6.02 -9.86
C ILE A 609 23.86 -6.06 -9.11
N MET A 610 23.01 -7.03 -9.44
CA MET A 610 21.66 -7.16 -8.88
C MET A 610 21.65 -7.75 -7.45
N GLY A 611 20.56 -7.48 -6.73
CA GLY A 611 20.31 -7.92 -5.36
C GLY A 611 19.92 -9.39 -5.19
N LEU A 612 19.49 -9.74 -3.98
CA LEU A 612 19.07 -11.09 -3.60
C LEU A 612 17.92 -11.58 -4.51
N ALA A 613 18.09 -12.76 -5.11
CA ALA A 613 17.09 -13.38 -6.00
C ALA A 613 16.64 -12.57 -7.24
N GLY A 614 17.32 -11.47 -7.56
CA GLY A 614 17.09 -10.72 -8.79
C GLY A 614 17.95 -11.26 -9.94
N THR A 615 17.40 -11.23 -11.15
CA THR A 615 18.08 -11.62 -12.40
C THR A 615 18.64 -10.40 -13.12
N LEU A 616 19.49 -10.59 -14.12
CA LEU A 616 19.98 -9.50 -14.97
C LEU A 616 18.84 -8.68 -15.60
N THR A 617 17.70 -9.32 -15.89
CA THR A 617 16.49 -8.66 -16.43
C THR A 617 15.84 -7.68 -15.45
N SER A 618 16.11 -7.77 -14.14
CA SER A 618 15.65 -6.76 -13.17
C SER A 618 16.34 -5.40 -13.38
N TRP A 619 17.43 -5.33 -14.15
CA TRP A 619 18.07 -4.08 -14.61
C TRP A 619 17.55 -3.57 -15.97
N GLN A 620 16.54 -4.20 -16.60
CA GLN A 620 16.18 -3.92 -18.00
C GLN A 620 15.89 -2.44 -18.30
N ILE A 621 15.42 -1.67 -17.31
CA ILE A 621 15.16 -0.22 -17.46
C ILE A 621 16.47 0.56 -17.65
N GLN A 622 17.50 0.23 -16.86
CA GLN A 622 18.84 0.82 -16.99
C GLN A 622 19.57 0.25 -18.21
N THR A 623 19.44 -1.04 -18.49
CA THR A 623 20.04 -1.64 -19.69
C THR A 623 19.48 -1.01 -20.98
N HIS A 624 18.17 -0.77 -21.05
CA HIS A 624 17.53 -0.04 -22.15
C HIS A 624 18.07 1.39 -22.27
N HIS A 625 18.05 2.15 -21.17
CA HIS A 625 18.49 3.54 -21.16
C HIS A 625 19.96 3.72 -21.55
N PHE A 626 20.88 3.02 -20.87
CA PHE A 626 22.32 3.18 -21.07
C PHE A 626 22.88 2.34 -22.22
N GLY A 627 22.47 1.07 -22.31
CA GLY A 627 23.04 0.12 -23.27
C GLY A 627 22.37 0.08 -24.64
N HIS A 628 21.20 0.71 -24.81
CA HIS A 628 20.48 0.74 -26.08
C HIS A 628 20.19 2.15 -26.58
N LEU A 629 19.59 3.04 -25.76
CA LEU A 629 19.33 4.41 -26.18
C LEU A 629 20.61 5.26 -26.25
N HIS A 630 21.54 5.07 -25.30
CA HIS A 630 22.84 5.76 -25.24
C HIS A 630 24.02 4.79 -25.44
N GLY A 631 23.81 3.70 -26.19
CA GLY A 631 24.78 2.60 -26.33
C GLY A 631 26.11 2.97 -26.99
N ASN A 632 26.18 4.12 -27.68
CA ASN A 632 27.38 4.73 -28.24
C ASN A 632 28.23 5.49 -27.20
N GLU A 633 27.66 5.82 -26.04
CA GLU A 633 28.34 6.49 -24.92
C GLU A 633 28.74 5.50 -23.82
N TYR A 634 27.90 4.48 -23.60
CA TYR A 634 28.06 3.50 -22.52
C TYR A 634 28.16 2.06 -23.04
N SER A 635 28.98 1.23 -22.40
CA SER A 635 28.82 -0.23 -22.43
C SER A 635 28.39 -0.72 -21.05
N VAL A 636 27.34 -1.54 -21.00
CA VAL A 636 26.69 -2.03 -19.77
C VAL A 636 26.89 -3.53 -19.66
N LEU A 637 27.72 -3.97 -18.71
CA LEU A 637 27.82 -5.37 -18.29
C LEU A 637 26.73 -5.68 -17.26
N VAL A 638 25.87 -6.65 -17.59
CA VAL A 638 24.92 -7.25 -16.66
C VAL A 638 25.20 -8.75 -16.53
N LEU A 639 24.92 -9.32 -15.36
CA LEU A 639 25.20 -10.73 -15.07
C LEU A 639 24.17 -11.33 -14.12
N ASP A 640 23.84 -12.60 -14.32
CA ASP A 640 23.09 -13.38 -13.35
C ASP A 640 24.06 -13.86 -12.27
N ASN A 641 23.83 -13.46 -11.01
CA ASN A 641 24.62 -13.95 -9.88
C ASN A 641 24.59 -15.49 -9.78
N ARG A 642 25.62 -16.11 -9.22
CA ARG A 642 25.60 -17.56 -8.87
C ARG A 642 24.31 -17.90 -8.10
N GLY A 643 23.64 -18.98 -8.48
CA GLY A 643 22.38 -19.43 -7.85
C GLY A 643 21.08 -18.83 -8.41
N ILE A 644 21.11 -17.91 -9.38
CA ILE A 644 19.90 -17.32 -9.99
C ILE A 644 20.00 -17.28 -11.52
N GLY A 645 18.87 -17.12 -12.21
CA GLY A 645 18.81 -16.84 -13.65
C GLY A 645 19.41 -17.95 -14.52
N ARG A 646 20.15 -17.56 -15.56
CA ARG A 646 20.86 -18.45 -16.51
C ARG A 646 22.22 -18.92 -16.01
N SER A 647 22.68 -18.44 -14.85
CA SER A 647 23.89 -18.93 -14.18
C SER A 647 23.65 -20.26 -13.46
N ASP A 648 24.71 -21.04 -13.29
CA ASP A 648 24.68 -22.28 -12.53
C ASP A 648 24.29 -22.03 -11.07
N LYS A 649 23.71 -23.07 -10.45
CA LYS A 649 23.26 -23.07 -9.05
C LYS A 649 24.06 -24.09 -8.23
N PRO A 650 25.41 -23.96 -8.14
CA PRO A 650 26.24 -24.95 -7.46
C PRO A 650 25.86 -25.07 -5.99
N LEU A 651 25.81 -26.30 -5.46
CA LEU A 651 25.61 -26.54 -4.03
C LEU A 651 26.89 -26.15 -3.28
N GLY A 652 26.79 -25.21 -2.35
CA GLY A 652 27.93 -24.81 -1.52
C GLY A 652 27.67 -23.54 -0.70
N ARG A 653 28.64 -23.19 0.15
CA ARG A 653 28.62 -21.93 0.89
C ARG A 653 29.00 -20.78 -0.04
N TYR A 654 28.05 -19.91 -0.38
CA TYR A 654 28.36 -18.68 -1.11
C TYR A 654 28.87 -17.63 -0.13
N THR A 655 29.73 -16.74 -0.60
CA THR A 655 30.16 -15.54 0.12
C THR A 655 30.16 -14.36 -0.85
N THR A 656 29.90 -13.17 -0.35
CA THR A 656 29.98 -11.92 -1.14
C THR A 656 31.37 -11.72 -1.72
N SER A 657 32.42 -12.13 -1.01
CA SER A 657 33.81 -12.12 -1.48
C SER A 657 34.07 -13.08 -2.66
N ALA A 658 33.44 -14.25 -2.70
CA ALA A 658 33.54 -15.17 -3.84
C ALA A 658 32.76 -14.63 -5.05
N MET A 659 31.59 -14.02 -4.81
CA MET A 659 30.78 -13.37 -5.85
C MET A 659 31.50 -12.17 -6.48
N ALA A 660 32.21 -11.37 -5.68
CA ALA A 660 32.99 -10.23 -6.18
C ALA A 660 34.12 -10.67 -7.14
N ARG A 661 34.76 -11.81 -6.85
CA ARG A 661 35.74 -12.42 -7.76
C ARG A 661 35.09 -12.95 -9.04
N ASP A 662 33.84 -13.44 -8.99
CA ASP A 662 33.11 -13.84 -10.21
C ASP A 662 32.88 -12.63 -11.13
N VAL A 663 32.52 -11.46 -10.56
CA VAL A 663 32.39 -10.21 -11.32
C VAL A 663 33.73 -9.76 -11.91
N LEU A 664 34.82 -9.84 -11.14
CA LEU A 664 36.16 -9.48 -11.63
C LEU A 664 36.65 -10.43 -12.74
N GLU A 665 36.50 -11.75 -12.57
CA GLU A 665 36.79 -12.75 -13.62
C GLU A 665 35.97 -12.49 -14.89
N THR A 666 34.74 -12.01 -14.77
CA THR A 666 33.88 -11.67 -15.91
C THR A 666 34.34 -10.38 -16.60
N ALA A 667 34.68 -9.34 -15.85
CA ALA A 667 35.24 -8.10 -16.40
C ALA A 667 36.57 -8.34 -17.13
N ASP A 668 37.46 -9.16 -16.54
CA ASP A 668 38.74 -9.52 -17.17
C ASP A 668 38.53 -10.39 -18.42
N HIS A 669 37.56 -11.31 -18.41
CA HIS A 669 37.22 -12.15 -19.57
C HIS A 669 36.73 -11.35 -20.78
N ILE A 670 35.96 -10.28 -20.58
CA ILE A 670 35.49 -9.39 -21.64
C ILE A 670 36.51 -8.28 -22.00
N GLY A 671 37.72 -8.32 -21.43
CA GLY A 671 38.81 -7.38 -21.73
C GLY A 671 38.68 -6.00 -21.08
N TRP A 672 37.86 -5.85 -20.03
CA TRP A 672 37.75 -4.59 -19.28
C TRP A 672 38.78 -4.55 -18.14
N THR A 673 40.06 -4.71 -18.50
CA THR A 673 41.20 -4.96 -17.60
C THR A 673 41.88 -3.71 -17.02
N GLU A 674 41.52 -2.51 -17.45
CA GLU A 674 42.30 -1.30 -17.19
C GLU A 674 42.08 -0.71 -15.78
N GLU A 675 43.06 0.05 -15.28
CA GLU A 675 42.84 0.91 -14.11
C GLU A 675 41.78 1.98 -14.43
N ARG A 676 40.97 2.33 -13.42
CA ARG A 676 39.95 3.40 -13.49
C ARG A 676 38.99 3.26 -14.68
N GLN A 677 38.61 2.03 -15.02
CA GLN A 677 37.70 1.73 -16.13
C GLN A 677 36.26 1.44 -15.69
N LEU A 678 36.07 0.81 -14.53
CA LEU A 678 34.79 0.20 -14.15
C LEU A 678 33.90 1.12 -13.30
N ASN A 679 32.74 1.52 -13.80
CA ASN A 679 31.73 2.22 -13.01
C ASN A 679 30.75 1.20 -12.44
N ILE A 680 30.83 0.93 -11.14
CA ILE A 680 30.06 -0.12 -10.48
C ILE A 680 28.76 0.46 -9.93
N MET A 681 27.64 -0.17 -10.25
CA MET A 681 26.33 0.12 -9.66
C MET A 681 25.74 -1.15 -9.08
N ALA A 682 25.34 -1.11 -7.82
CA ALA A 682 24.99 -2.33 -7.14
C ALA A 682 23.96 -2.12 -6.03
N ILE A 683 22.94 -2.97 -6.03
CA ILE A 683 21.77 -2.86 -5.16
C ILE A 683 21.67 -4.01 -4.17
N SER A 684 21.31 -3.74 -2.91
CA SER A 684 21.05 -4.79 -1.91
C SER A 684 22.25 -5.72 -1.70
N LEU A 685 22.10 -7.05 -1.81
CA LEU A 685 23.20 -8.03 -1.89
C LEU A 685 24.27 -7.64 -2.93
N GLY A 686 23.88 -7.09 -4.09
CA GLY A 686 24.82 -6.59 -5.08
C GLY A 686 25.73 -5.51 -4.49
N GLY A 687 25.18 -4.59 -3.68
CA GLY A 687 25.95 -3.57 -2.97
C GLY A 687 26.97 -4.16 -1.97
N MET A 688 26.67 -5.32 -1.37
CA MET A 688 27.61 -6.06 -0.52
C MET A 688 28.73 -6.70 -1.36
N VAL A 689 28.41 -7.22 -2.54
CA VAL A 689 29.37 -7.74 -3.52
C VAL A 689 30.26 -6.62 -4.08
N ALA A 690 29.70 -5.43 -4.33
CA ALA A 690 30.46 -4.27 -4.80
C ALA A 690 31.45 -3.73 -3.75
N GLN A 691 31.10 -3.77 -2.46
CA GLN A 691 32.03 -3.48 -1.38
C GLN A 691 33.21 -4.47 -1.35
N GLU A 692 32.95 -5.75 -1.54
CA GLU A 692 34.01 -6.78 -1.65
C GLU A 692 34.90 -6.58 -2.89
N LEU A 693 34.31 -6.24 -4.04
CA LEU A 693 35.02 -5.93 -5.27
C LEU A 693 35.92 -4.69 -5.11
N ALA A 694 35.42 -3.65 -4.43
CA ALA A 694 36.16 -2.44 -4.14
C ALA A 694 37.26 -2.65 -3.09
N CYS A 695 37.12 -3.60 -2.15
CA CYS A 695 38.24 -4.03 -1.31
C CYS A 695 39.31 -4.80 -2.12
N LEU A 696 38.88 -5.61 -3.10
CA LEU A 696 39.76 -6.49 -3.87
C LEU A 696 40.56 -5.77 -4.96
N ALA A 697 39.91 -4.87 -5.71
CA ALA A 697 40.47 -4.22 -6.89
C ALA A 697 40.15 -2.70 -6.93
N PRO A 698 40.46 -1.93 -5.86
CA PRO A 698 40.05 -0.52 -5.75
C PRO A 698 40.54 0.38 -6.89
N ARG A 699 41.67 0.04 -7.52
CA ARG A 699 42.25 0.81 -8.65
C ARG A 699 41.50 0.61 -9.98
N ARG A 700 40.81 -0.51 -10.16
CA ARG A 700 40.03 -0.84 -11.38
C ARG A 700 38.73 -0.05 -11.46
N ILE A 701 38.22 0.40 -10.32
CA ILE A 701 36.93 1.08 -10.18
C ILE A 701 37.07 2.58 -10.48
N GLN A 702 36.32 3.09 -11.44
CA GLN A 702 36.19 4.52 -11.72
C GLN A 702 35.15 5.21 -10.84
N SER A 703 34.08 4.49 -10.48
CA SER A 703 33.06 4.96 -9.56
C SER A 703 32.30 3.82 -8.89
N LEU A 704 31.71 4.09 -7.73
CA LEU A 704 31.02 3.09 -6.90
C LEU A 704 29.69 3.64 -6.38
N SER A 705 28.59 3.15 -6.93
CA SER A 705 27.23 3.47 -6.50
C SER A 705 26.62 2.31 -5.70
N LEU A 706 26.43 2.54 -4.40
CA LEU A 706 25.89 1.58 -3.43
C LEU A 706 24.43 1.94 -3.12
N LEU A 707 23.50 1.10 -3.57
CA LEU A 707 22.05 1.35 -3.53
C LEU A 707 21.39 0.42 -2.51
N CYS A 708 20.63 0.98 -1.56
CA CYS A 708 19.78 0.27 -0.59
C CYS A 708 20.47 -0.98 -0.02
N THR A 709 21.61 -0.79 0.65
CA THR A 709 22.55 -1.86 1.06
C THR A 709 23.20 -1.56 2.42
N SER A 710 23.90 -2.54 2.99
CA SER A 710 24.59 -2.40 4.29
C SER A 710 26.01 -2.99 4.25
N ALA A 711 26.85 -2.58 5.19
CA ALA A 711 28.21 -3.11 5.37
C ALA A 711 28.26 -4.39 6.22
N SER A 712 27.16 -4.71 6.89
CA SER A 712 27.02 -5.85 7.79
C SER A 712 25.55 -5.95 8.16
N VAL A 713 24.98 -7.15 8.11
CA VAL A 713 23.61 -7.37 8.60
C VAL A 713 23.64 -7.37 10.13
N GLN A 714 23.53 -6.19 10.75
CA GLN A 714 23.56 -6.07 12.22
C GLN A 714 22.28 -6.58 12.87
N THR A 715 21.20 -6.63 12.11
CA THR A 715 19.95 -7.35 12.42
C THR A 715 19.24 -7.61 11.09
N TRP A 716 18.80 -8.85 10.84
CA TRP A 716 17.45 -8.95 10.25
C TRP A 716 16.54 -8.29 11.30
N GLY A 717 15.68 -7.36 10.89
CA GLY A 717 15.04 -6.36 11.75
C GLY A 717 14.65 -6.88 13.16
N GLY A 718 14.88 -6.05 14.18
CA GLY A 718 14.87 -6.43 15.60
C GLY A 718 13.79 -7.46 15.97
N ASN A 719 14.22 -8.53 16.68
CA ASN A 719 13.44 -9.74 16.93
C ASN A 719 13.12 -10.61 15.71
N THR A 720 14.07 -10.78 14.77
CA THR A 720 14.04 -11.95 13.87
C THR A 720 14.30 -13.21 14.70
N THR A 721 13.22 -13.86 15.08
CA THR A 721 13.22 -15.08 15.89
C THR A 721 13.43 -16.31 15.01
N MET A 722 13.69 -17.46 15.65
CA MET A 722 13.72 -18.75 14.96
C MET A 722 12.41 -19.03 14.18
N ARG A 723 11.27 -18.40 14.57
CA ARG A 723 10.00 -18.46 13.83
C ARG A 723 10.04 -17.78 12.46
N ASP A 724 10.77 -16.68 12.30
CA ASP A 724 10.83 -15.92 11.04
C ASP A 724 11.64 -16.69 9.99
N CYS A 725 12.75 -17.29 10.44
CA CYS A 725 13.50 -18.29 9.66
C CYS A 725 12.63 -19.50 9.31
N ILE A 726 11.78 -19.99 10.23
CA ILE A 726 10.83 -21.09 9.98
C ILE A 726 9.70 -20.68 9.01
N ALA A 727 9.28 -19.41 9.01
CA ALA A 727 8.22 -18.90 8.12
C ALA A 727 8.64 -18.92 6.64
N LEU A 728 9.93 -18.81 6.33
CA LEU A 728 10.50 -19.04 4.99
C LEU A 728 10.35 -20.49 4.49
N PHE A 729 10.07 -21.47 5.36
CA PHE A 729 9.79 -22.85 4.96
C PHE A 729 8.30 -23.10 4.66
N ARG A 730 7.40 -22.19 5.03
CA ARG A 730 5.96 -22.34 4.75
C ARG A 730 5.73 -22.28 3.23
N PRO A 731 5.07 -23.29 2.62
CA PRO A 731 4.67 -23.17 1.23
C PRO A 731 3.61 -22.06 1.11
N LYS A 732 3.91 -21.07 0.27
CA LYS A 732 3.05 -19.95 -0.10
C LYS A 732 2.63 -20.10 -1.56
N SER A 733 1.49 -19.53 -1.96
CA SER A 733 1.19 -19.34 -3.39
C SER A 733 2.16 -18.32 -3.99
N ASP A 734 2.22 -18.25 -5.33
CA ASP A 734 2.95 -17.17 -5.99
C ASP A 734 2.36 -15.80 -5.61
N ASP A 735 1.04 -15.69 -5.47
CA ASP A 735 0.33 -14.48 -5.03
C ASP A 735 0.80 -13.99 -3.67
N GLU A 736 0.74 -14.85 -2.65
CA GLU A 736 1.14 -14.50 -1.29
C GLU A 736 2.63 -14.14 -1.25
N ALA A 737 3.48 -14.92 -1.94
CA ALA A 737 4.92 -14.70 -1.97
C ALA A 737 5.33 -13.43 -2.73
N ILE A 738 4.68 -13.11 -3.84
CA ILE A 738 4.95 -11.90 -4.63
C ILE A 738 4.41 -10.69 -3.87
N ARG A 739 3.20 -10.76 -3.30
CA ARG A 739 2.59 -9.65 -2.55
C ARG A 739 3.39 -9.28 -1.29
N ASP A 740 3.85 -10.28 -0.53
CA ASP A 740 4.79 -10.07 0.59
C ASP A 740 6.17 -9.56 0.15
N THR A 741 6.57 -9.76 -1.10
CA THR A 741 7.85 -9.23 -1.64
C THR A 741 7.68 -7.80 -2.11
N ALA A 742 6.61 -7.52 -2.87
CA ALA A 742 6.24 -6.18 -3.33
C ALA A 742 6.12 -5.20 -2.16
N ALA A 743 5.37 -5.57 -1.12
CA ALA A 743 5.14 -4.75 0.07
C ALA A 743 6.38 -4.53 0.96
N ARG A 744 7.51 -5.21 0.68
CA ARG A 744 8.81 -4.95 1.32
C ARG A 744 9.77 -4.17 0.42
N LEU A 745 9.65 -4.32 -0.90
CA LEU A 745 10.47 -3.62 -1.88
C LEU A 745 10.01 -2.18 -2.16
N PHE A 746 8.71 -1.91 -2.07
CA PHE A 746 8.10 -0.69 -2.59
C PHE A 746 7.07 -0.06 -1.62
N PRO A 747 6.94 1.28 -1.62
CA PRO A 747 5.81 1.98 -1.03
C PRO A 747 4.46 1.51 -1.60
N LEU A 748 3.44 1.44 -0.75
CA LEU A 748 2.11 0.99 -1.16
C LEU A 748 1.45 1.92 -2.19
N ASP A 749 1.73 3.21 -2.11
CA ASP A 749 1.25 4.22 -3.08
C ASP A 749 1.91 4.05 -4.45
N PHE A 750 3.18 3.63 -4.51
CA PHE A 750 3.83 3.29 -5.78
C PHE A 750 3.20 2.04 -6.41
N LEU A 751 2.98 0.99 -5.62
CA LEU A 751 2.36 -0.26 -6.09
C LEU A 751 0.97 -0.04 -6.70
N ARG A 752 0.18 0.88 -6.12
CA ARG A 752 -1.16 1.26 -6.60
C ARG A 752 -1.17 2.25 -7.77
N ALA A 753 -0.07 2.95 -8.00
CA ALA A 753 0.01 3.90 -9.10
C ALA A 753 -0.05 3.17 -10.45
N PRO A 754 -0.63 3.80 -11.50
CA PRO A 754 -0.61 3.23 -12.84
C PRO A 754 0.82 3.02 -13.31
N ASP A 755 1.03 1.98 -14.11
CA ASP A 755 2.31 1.70 -14.73
C ASP A 755 2.59 2.69 -15.87
N LEU A 756 3.37 3.73 -15.54
CA LEU A 756 3.79 4.78 -16.47
C LEU A 756 5.27 4.61 -16.89
N LEU A 757 5.81 3.40 -16.79
CA LEU A 757 7.20 3.11 -17.17
C LEU A 757 7.42 3.38 -18.66
N VAL A 758 8.49 4.09 -19.01
CA VAL A 758 8.92 4.22 -20.41
C VAL A 758 9.34 2.83 -20.90
N VAL A 759 8.57 2.28 -21.83
CA VAL A 759 8.82 0.97 -22.46
C VAL A 759 9.56 1.14 -23.80
N PRO A 760 10.27 0.11 -24.29
CA PRO A 760 10.85 0.13 -25.64
C PRO A 760 9.76 0.28 -26.70
N GLU A 761 9.96 1.17 -27.66
CA GLU A 761 9.02 1.35 -28.76
C GLU A 761 9.12 0.20 -29.77
N SER A 762 8.00 -0.14 -30.41
CA SER A 762 7.89 -1.25 -31.36
C SER A 762 8.45 -0.94 -32.75
N SER A 763 8.71 0.33 -33.06
CA SER A 763 9.28 0.73 -34.34
C SER A 763 10.77 0.37 -34.39
N SER A 764 11.22 -0.17 -35.52
CA SER A 764 12.62 -0.58 -35.74
C SER A 764 13.63 0.59 -35.78
N PHE A 765 13.20 1.82 -35.48
CA PHE A 765 13.96 3.05 -35.64
C PHE A 765 14.20 3.84 -34.34
N SER A 766 13.57 3.47 -33.20
CA SER A 766 13.66 4.27 -31.96
C SER A 766 14.31 3.57 -30.75
N THR A 767 14.32 2.24 -30.64
CA THR A 767 15.20 1.53 -29.68
C THR A 767 16.18 0.61 -30.42
N PRO A 768 17.47 0.97 -30.50
CA PRO A 768 18.49 0.13 -31.13
C PRO A 768 18.54 -1.28 -30.53
N ARG A 769 18.74 -2.32 -31.34
CA ARG A 769 18.92 -3.73 -30.89
C ARG A 769 17.85 -4.23 -29.89
N CYS A 770 16.60 -3.80 -29.98
CA CYS A 770 15.50 -4.43 -29.25
C CYS A 770 14.65 -5.27 -30.22
N ALA A 771 14.44 -6.54 -29.92
CA ALA A 771 13.51 -7.36 -30.70
C ALA A 771 12.06 -7.07 -30.29
N PRO A 772 11.07 -7.23 -31.19
CA PRO A 772 9.65 -7.06 -30.87
C PRO A 772 9.22 -7.93 -29.69
N ALA A 773 8.24 -7.47 -28.91
CA ALA A 773 7.69 -8.16 -27.75
C ALA A 773 7.05 -9.53 -28.12
N GLY A 774 6.53 -10.25 -27.12
CA GLY A 774 5.76 -11.48 -27.37
C GLY A 774 4.28 -11.25 -27.72
N THR A 775 3.85 -9.99 -27.90
CA THR A 775 2.47 -9.61 -28.19
C THR A 775 2.14 -9.81 -29.69
N PRO A 776 0.86 -9.87 -30.08
CA PRO A 776 0.47 -10.09 -31.49
C PRO A 776 0.97 -9.00 -32.47
N ASP A 777 1.15 -7.78 -31.98
CA ASP A 777 1.64 -6.60 -32.69
C ASP A 777 3.15 -6.34 -32.50
N GLY A 778 3.82 -7.15 -31.66
CA GLY A 778 5.22 -6.96 -31.30
C GLY A 778 5.50 -5.76 -30.38
N ALA A 779 4.47 -5.07 -29.87
CA ALA A 779 4.63 -3.89 -29.02
C ALA A 779 4.88 -4.20 -27.54
N TYR A 780 5.70 -3.36 -26.89
CA TYR A 780 5.78 -3.37 -25.43
C TYR A 780 4.64 -2.54 -24.85
N LEU A 781 3.93 -3.13 -23.89
CA LEU A 781 2.69 -2.58 -23.36
C LEU A 781 2.81 -2.24 -21.87
N HIS A 782 1.87 -1.41 -21.42
CA HIS A 782 1.69 -1.05 -20.01
C HIS A 782 0.74 -2.04 -19.32
N PHE A 783 0.93 -2.23 -18.02
CA PHE A 783 -0.01 -2.90 -17.12
C PHE A 783 -0.97 -1.87 -16.48
N ASP A 784 -2.02 -2.32 -15.79
CA ASP A 784 -2.93 -1.40 -15.10
C ASP A 784 -2.28 -0.73 -13.87
N SER A 785 -1.27 -1.38 -13.26
CA SER A 785 -0.54 -0.86 -12.10
C SER A 785 0.93 -1.30 -12.04
N ASN A 786 1.75 -0.55 -11.30
CA ASN A 786 3.14 -0.94 -11.03
C ASN A 786 3.24 -2.29 -10.30
N PHE A 787 2.28 -2.60 -9.43
CA PHE A 787 2.21 -3.92 -8.79
C PHE A 787 2.03 -5.04 -9.82
N GLN A 788 1.09 -4.88 -10.77
CA GLN A 788 0.83 -5.88 -11.80
C GLN A 788 2.05 -6.05 -12.74
N ARG A 789 2.76 -4.97 -13.09
CA ARG A 789 4.06 -5.07 -13.80
C ARG A 789 5.11 -5.83 -12.99
N PHE A 790 5.26 -5.53 -11.70
CA PHE A 790 6.21 -6.23 -10.82
C PHE A 790 5.87 -7.73 -10.69
N GLN A 791 4.59 -8.04 -10.49
CA GLN A 791 4.06 -9.40 -10.41
C GLN A 791 4.34 -10.17 -11.72
N ALA A 792 4.18 -9.53 -12.89
CA ALA A 792 4.48 -10.14 -14.18
C ALA A 792 5.97 -10.53 -14.31
N GLN A 793 6.88 -9.66 -13.85
CA GLN A 793 8.31 -9.92 -13.88
C GLN A 793 8.74 -11.02 -12.90
N GLU A 794 8.18 -11.03 -11.69
CA GLU A 794 8.40 -12.11 -10.72
C GLU A 794 7.88 -13.46 -11.23
N LEU A 795 6.71 -13.48 -11.88
CA LEU A 795 6.15 -14.68 -12.48
C LEU A 795 6.99 -15.19 -13.65
N HIS A 796 7.47 -14.29 -14.51
CA HIS A 796 8.41 -14.69 -15.56
C HIS A 796 9.68 -15.33 -14.97
N LYS A 797 10.27 -14.73 -13.93
CA LYS A 797 11.44 -15.28 -13.23
C LYS A 797 11.19 -16.68 -12.64
N ARG A 798 10.00 -16.90 -12.06
CA ARG A 798 9.61 -18.16 -11.41
C ARG A 798 9.19 -19.26 -12.41
N ARG A 799 8.48 -18.89 -13.48
CA ARG A 799 7.91 -19.79 -14.49
C ARG A 799 8.83 -20.02 -15.71
N CYS A 800 9.96 -19.31 -15.83
CA CYS A 800 10.90 -19.50 -16.94
C CYS A 800 11.52 -20.90 -16.98
N ALA A 801 11.36 -21.58 -18.13
CA ALA A 801 11.80 -22.96 -18.37
C ALA A 801 13.30 -23.24 -18.14
N HIS A 802 14.14 -22.20 -18.14
CA HIS A 802 15.58 -22.30 -17.88
C HIS A 802 15.94 -22.29 -16.37
N GLY A 803 14.94 -22.34 -15.48
CA GLY A 803 15.15 -22.40 -14.04
C GLY A 803 15.58 -21.06 -13.42
N GLY A 804 14.90 -19.97 -13.80
CA GLY A 804 15.26 -18.61 -13.39
C GLY A 804 15.31 -18.37 -11.88
N PHE A 805 14.44 -19.04 -11.11
CA PHE A 805 14.49 -19.06 -9.64
C PHE A 805 14.79 -20.47 -9.11
N SER A 806 15.71 -20.57 -8.15
CA SER A 806 16.01 -21.81 -7.43
C SER A 806 15.93 -21.58 -5.93
N ARG A 807 15.13 -22.38 -5.22
CA ARG A 807 15.06 -22.32 -3.74
C ARG A 807 16.43 -22.57 -3.10
N LEU A 808 17.23 -23.48 -3.67
CA LEU A 808 18.57 -23.78 -3.18
C LEU A 808 19.53 -22.61 -3.40
N GLY A 809 19.57 -22.06 -4.62
CA GLY A 809 20.41 -20.90 -4.94
C GLY A 809 20.05 -19.66 -4.12
N PHE A 810 18.75 -19.44 -3.90
CA PHE A 810 18.23 -18.40 -3.01
C PHE A 810 18.73 -18.56 -1.56
N TRP A 811 18.67 -19.77 -1.00
CA TRP A 811 19.22 -20.03 0.34
C TRP A 811 20.74 -19.83 0.41
N CYS A 812 21.49 -20.26 -0.60
CA CYS A 812 22.92 -19.99 -0.67
C CYS A 812 23.22 -18.48 -0.73
N GLN A 813 22.43 -17.69 -1.46
CA GLN A 813 22.54 -16.22 -1.45
C GLN A 813 22.15 -15.60 -0.09
N ILE A 814 21.12 -16.09 0.60
CA ILE A 814 20.79 -15.67 1.97
C ILE A 814 21.98 -15.90 2.93
N LEU A 815 22.65 -17.05 2.83
CA LEU A 815 23.84 -17.33 3.65
C LEU A 815 25.03 -16.41 3.30
N ALA A 816 25.16 -15.98 2.05
CA ALA A 816 26.14 -14.97 1.65
C ALA A 816 25.82 -13.58 2.24
N VAL A 817 24.55 -13.16 2.24
CA VAL A 817 24.06 -11.93 2.89
C VAL A 817 24.32 -11.97 4.40
N ALA A 818 23.88 -13.03 5.08
CA ALA A 818 24.05 -13.18 6.53
C ALA A 818 25.52 -13.29 6.95
N GLY A 819 26.39 -13.80 6.08
CA GLY A 819 27.84 -13.86 6.28
C GLY A 819 28.61 -12.60 5.87
N HIS A 820 27.96 -11.57 5.31
CA HIS A 820 28.64 -10.35 4.86
C HIS A 820 28.97 -9.43 6.05
N HIS A 821 30.23 -9.02 6.12
CA HIS A 821 30.71 -8.07 7.12
C HIS A 821 31.90 -7.27 6.59
N LYS A 822 31.88 -5.96 6.80
CA LYS A 822 33.00 -5.04 6.59
C LYS A 822 33.27 -4.25 7.85
N SER A 823 34.51 -4.29 8.33
CA SER A 823 34.92 -3.46 9.46
C SER A 823 34.99 -1.98 9.06
N PRO A 824 34.88 -1.03 10.00
CA PRO A 824 35.06 0.40 9.72
C PRO A 824 36.40 0.73 9.02
N GLU A 825 37.46 -0.02 9.32
CA GLU A 825 38.78 0.13 8.73
C GLU A 825 38.78 -0.35 7.27
N GLN A 826 38.14 -1.49 7.00
CA GLN A 826 37.99 -2.00 5.63
C GLN A 826 37.16 -1.05 4.76
N LEU A 827 36.07 -0.49 5.29
CA LEU A 827 35.23 0.48 4.58
C LEU A 827 36.00 1.76 4.26
N ARG A 828 36.76 2.32 5.22
CA ARG A 828 37.59 3.50 4.98
C ARG A 828 38.70 3.23 3.97
N ALA A 829 39.44 2.14 4.11
CA ALA A 829 40.52 1.77 3.19
C ALA A 829 39.99 1.53 1.76
N MET A 830 38.82 0.90 1.62
CA MET A 830 38.10 0.76 0.36
C MET A 830 37.69 2.13 -0.22
N ALA A 831 37.12 3.01 0.61
CA ALA A 831 36.68 4.33 0.19
C ALA A 831 37.85 5.24 -0.23
N ASP A 832 39.00 5.13 0.44
CA ASP A 832 40.23 5.84 0.12
C ASP A 832 40.90 5.26 -1.14
N GLY A 833 40.89 3.93 -1.32
CA GLY A 833 41.44 3.26 -2.50
C GLY A 833 40.65 3.50 -3.79
N VAL A 834 39.31 3.52 -3.71
CA VAL A 834 38.45 3.97 -4.83
C VAL A 834 38.57 5.49 -4.99
N GLY A 835 38.64 6.23 -3.89
CA GLY A 835 38.65 7.68 -3.83
C GLY A 835 37.24 8.21 -3.52
N ARG A 836 37.04 8.70 -2.28
CA ARG A 836 35.70 9.00 -1.71
C ARG A 836 34.79 9.82 -2.62
N ARG A 837 35.32 10.81 -3.35
CA ARG A 837 34.58 11.66 -4.29
C ARG A 837 33.86 10.90 -5.42
N ARG A 838 34.32 9.69 -5.75
CA ARG A 838 33.79 8.79 -6.78
C ARG A 838 32.72 7.81 -6.26
N ILE A 839 32.26 8.00 -5.01
CA ILE A 839 31.34 7.09 -4.34
C ILE A 839 29.99 7.80 -4.15
N LEU A 840 28.92 7.10 -4.50
CA LEU A 840 27.53 7.44 -4.20
C LEU A 840 26.96 6.38 -3.25
N VAL A 841 26.29 6.81 -2.19
CA VAL A 841 25.43 5.95 -1.36
C VAL A 841 24.00 6.47 -1.40
N LEU A 842 23.06 5.63 -1.80
CA LEU A 842 21.65 5.99 -1.98
C LEU A 842 20.75 4.99 -1.25
N HIS A 843 19.82 5.47 -0.42
CA HIS A 843 18.93 4.62 0.38
C HIS A 843 17.51 5.22 0.50
N GLY A 844 16.47 4.38 0.44
CA GLY A 844 15.08 4.80 0.65
C GLY A 844 14.68 4.87 2.12
N VAL A 845 13.88 5.87 2.50
CA VAL A 845 13.35 5.97 3.89
C VAL A 845 12.29 4.90 4.17
N GLU A 846 11.56 4.45 3.14
CA GLU A 846 10.53 3.41 3.22
C GLU A 846 11.06 2.01 2.82
N ASP A 847 12.38 1.82 2.85
CA ASP A 847 13.01 0.52 2.64
C ASP A 847 12.70 -0.44 3.80
N ALA A 848 11.76 -1.37 3.57
CA ALA A 848 11.36 -2.40 4.50
C ALA A 848 12.13 -3.74 4.32
N MET A 849 13.18 -3.75 3.48
CA MET A 849 14.12 -4.87 3.32
C MET A 849 15.43 -4.62 4.08
N ILE A 850 15.99 -3.41 4.01
CA ILE A 850 17.19 -3.00 4.74
C ILE A 850 16.92 -1.62 5.38
N ASP A 851 16.99 -1.55 6.71
CA ASP A 851 16.68 -0.34 7.46
C ASP A 851 17.58 0.84 7.03
N VAL A 852 16.98 2.01 6.82
CA VAL A 852 17.69 3.25 6.46
C VAL A 852 18.80 3.64 7.45
N ALA A 853 18.76 3.14 8.69
CA ALA A 853 19.85 3.27 9.66
C ALA A 853 21.17 2.62 9.18
N ASP A 854 21.10 1.51 8.45
CA ASP A 854 22.28 0.86 7.85
C ASP A 854 22.85 1.71 6.70
N GLY A 855 22.00 2.23 5.81
CA GLY A 855 22.43 3.17 4.76
C GLY A 855 23.08 4.43 5.34
N ARG A 856 22.46 5.01 6.38
CA ARG A 856 23.03 6.14 7.14
C ARG A 856 24.34 5.77 7.85
N ARG A 857 24.51 4.53 8.32
CA ARG A 857 25.77 4.04 8.90
C ARG A 857 26.84 3.88 7.81
N LEU A 858 26.48 3.40 6.63
CA LEU A 858 27.36 3.31 5.47
C LEU A 858 27.91 4.70 5.07
N ILE A 859 27.02 5.69 4.95
CA ILE A 859 27.37 7.10 4.67
C ILE A 859 28.36 7.64 5.70
N ARG A 860 28.12 7.41 7.00
CA ARG A 860 29.03 7.86 8.08
C ARG A 860 30.40 7.17 8.10
N LEU A 861 30.53 5.97 7.54
CA LEU A 861 31.78 5.20 7.57
C LEU A 861 32.61 5.38 6.29
N LEU A 862 31.94 5.58 5.15
CA LEU A 862 32.58 5.81 3.85
C LEU A 862 32.92 7.28 3.59
N GLU A 863 32.14 8.21 4.16
CA GLU A 863 32.17 9.65 3.83
C GLU A 863 32.19 9.90 2.31
N PRO A 864 31.18 9.40 1.58
CA PRO A 864 31.15 9.41 0.12
C PRO A 864 30.99 10.82 -0.46
N GLY A 865 31.44 11.00 -1.71
CA GLY A 865 31.29 12.26 -2.44
C GLY A 865 29.83 12.67 -2.68
N ALA A 866 28.94 11.68 -2.76
CA ALA A 866 27.50 11.88 -2.80
C ALA A 866 26.78 10.92 -1.84
N ALA A 867 25.78 11.42 -1.12
CA ALA A 867 24.94 10.65 -0.22
C ALA A 867 23.49 11.12 -0.33
N LEU A 868 22.56 10.18 -0.57
CA LEU A 868 21.15 10.46 -0.73
C LEU A 868 20.31 9.52 0.15
N VAL A 869 19.50 10.10 1.02
CA VAL A 869 18.47 9.39 1.78
C VAL A 869 17.13 9.97 1.36
N VAL A 870 16.32 9.18 0.65
CA VAL A 870 15.19 9.69 -0.13
C VAL A 870 13.86 9.35 0.54
N GLU A 871 13.09 10.38 0.90
CA GLU A 871 11.72 10.21 1.43
C GLU A 871 10.75 9.66 0.36
N GLY A 872 9.78 8.87 0.79
CA GLY A 872 8.77 8.29 -0.11
C GLY A 872 9.30 7.20 -1.04
N MET A 873 10.52 6.69 -0.82
CA MET A 873 11.20 5.70 -1.66
C MET A 873 11.55 4.46 -0.84
N GLY A 874 11.34 3.28 -1.42
CA GLY A 874 11.64 1.97 -0.84
C GLY A 874 13.00 1.40 -1.26
N HIS A 875 13.06 0.07 -1.39
CA HIS A 875 14.30 -0.68 -1.61
C HIS A 875 14.80 -0.62 -3.06
N ALA A 876 13.92 -0.39 -4.05
CA ALA A 876 14.21 -0.61 -5.47
C ALA A 876 14.10 0.68 -6.34
N PRO A 877 14.97 1.70 -6.12
CA PRO A 877 14.95 2.98 -6.85
C PRO A 877 15.06 2.81 -8.38
N ILE A 878 15.77 1.78 -8.81
CA ILE A 878 16.01 1.40 -10.22
C ILE A 878 14.71 1.13 -10.99
N PHE A 879 13.65 0.75 -10.27
CA PHE A 879 12.30 0.50 -10.78
C PHE A 879 11.34 1.62 -10.32
N GLU A 880 11.38 1.97 -9.04
CA GLU A 880 10.43 2.88 -8.38
C GLU A 880 10.59 4.36 -8.77
N ARG A 881 11.80 4.77 -9.16
CA ARG A 881 12.16 6.14 -9.56
C ARG A 881 13.06 6.15 -10.79
N SER A 882 12.87 5.19 -11.69
CA SER A 882 13.78 4.88 -12.80
C SER A 882 14.27 6.09 -13.60
N SER A 883 13.39 6.97 -14.08
CA SER A 883 13.79 8.17 -14.85
C SER A 883 14.65 9.15 -14.04
N TRP A 884 14.33 9.37 -12.76
CA TRP A 884 15.13 10.22 -11.87
C TRP A 884 16.47 9.54 -11.54
N PHE A 885 16.45 8.24 -11.30
CA PHE A 885 17.64 7.45 -10.99
C PHE A 885 18.63 7.44 -12.17
N ASN A 886 18.14 7.28 -13.40
CA ASN A 886 18.98 7.33 -14.61
C ASN A 886 19.62 8.72 -14.77
N ALA A 887 18.85 9.81 -14.65
CA ALA A 887 19.37 11.19 -14.77
C ALA A 887 20.38 11.55 -13.66
N LEU A 888 20.14 11.11 -12.42
CA LEU A 888 21.08 11.25 -11.30
C LEU A 888 22.42 10.55 -11.60
N LEU A 889 22.33 9.36 -12.18
CA LEU A 889 23.48 8.52 -12.51
C LEU A 889 24.28 9.10 -13.68
N GLU A 890 23.64 9.57 -14.75
CA GLU A 890 24.30 10.30 -15.86
C GLU A 890 25.09 11.50 -15.34
N HIS A 891 24.46 12.32 -14.49
CA HIS A 891 25.11 13.46 -13.86
C HIS A 891 26.37 13.05 -13.10
N HIS A 892 26.30 12.00 -12.28
CA HIS A 892 27.45 11.53 -11.52
C HIS A 892 28.53 10.89 -12.40
N LEU A 893 28.17 10.11 -13.44
CA LEU A 893 29.12 9.54 -14.39
C LEU A 893 29.91 10.64 -15.13
N ALA A 894 29.24 11.72 -15.54
CA ALA A 894 29.88 12.89 -16.15
C ALA A 894 30.79 13.67 -15.17
N VAL A 895 30.41 13.77 -13.89
CA VAL A 895 31.26 14.38 -12.85
C VAL A 895 32.48 13.51 -12.54
N TRP A 896 32.34 12.19 -12.54
CA TRP A 896 33.41 11.26 -12.18
C TRP A 896 34.37 10.97 -13.33
N SER A 897 33.97 11.10 -14.60
CA SER A 897 34.88 11.00 -15.75
C SER A 897 35.87 12.16 -15.83
N ALA A 898 35.54 13.30 -15.21
CA ALA A 898 36.42 14.47 -15.09
C ALA A 898 37.39 14.41 -13.87
N LEU A 899 37.31 13.36 -13.05
CA LEU A 899 38.20 13.10 -11.90
C LEU A 899 39.23 12.02 -12.23
#